data_AF-A0A834J5H4-F1
#
_entry.id   AF-A0A834J5H4-F1
#
_cell.length_a   1.000
_cell.length_b   1.000
_cell.length_c   1.000
_cell.angle_alpha   90.00
_cell.angle_beta   90.00
_cell.angle_gamma   90.00
#
_symmetry.space_group_name_H-M   'P 1'
#
loop_
_entity.id
_entity.type
_entity.pdbx_description
1 polymer ?
#
loop_
_entity_poly.entity_id
_entity_poly.type
_entity_poly.pdbx_seq_one_letter_code
_entity_poly.pdbx_strand_id
1 'polypeptide(L)'
;MKKTKDVSDEDEYSADDPEEVEGVSEEEWTPEAGAESATKKRPQREVAKKRQHSEEEEEDEEEEDEEEDDEEDDESDSDAEKKPKRKRRSKKEEDDKEEDEEEDSDDNSFNESSGETPKDYTSGAFVVAKADIGGNKDPTLWRIDGKALLQKFLPFKEDGKTLYKSTSTYSGWSVSNKDKYLAAQVTFKVQNRTETIVELHLDQQQQEVVKKRHRCHPPKYYSQYEMMHANTKSVIAHFILSADFGKAVNDPENNGRGVDDGNNKNSELPWQCNHGDEKSSRKETRLVIIVVLLTITVITLIVTLTLQMIVFYKEEYKEMCQSEECIKTAARVLEAMNKSVDPCDDFYRFACDGWVAKHPIPQSQVSWDQLSLLREYLLQDLRILLEMPDEEDDLRPVKLARALYKTCMDTASIETLGLEPIFEVFEKIGLPANPPLQVKVPSLDLSQIAGRTRRILGLNLLVNFYISEDIRDTTRNRIMTEQVSPAFSERYLLDPQRFQSELGEYKKYIKAMMEFAGAGNRSTSFADEILEFSTKIAKIMDTPEERRSVHHFFHDVTIDELQQLTDLRVQQWNWTRYLNGIFENTNVTVNTESDKVIVMDLHYLQKLPQLLAITPPATIARFIWWSVYSAITPLTLQKFRDLGFQFSQKVFGLKEKTPRWKGCTGNVNANFGMALSYVYAQKHFNEQEREKALEMLMDIRAAFDAMVKELDWMDADTRLRAHKKLYAMRPFVGFPEWITNPEKLNKFYEGVEVIQGKLFETFLKLTDVGVKKNLNNLREKPDKNRWISTGTTVNAFYSAILNSVTFPAGILHPPFYGNGIESINYGAMGAIMGHELTHGFDDQGRRYDENGNLRQWWSDETLQHYHEKVECIIKQYSSYHLPELGNNFTVNGITTQGENIADNGGIREAYRAYQRLKARNSHQQALPGLSEYTHEQLFFLGFAQVWCGNYTNGALKSKLIEGVHAPNHYRVIGTLSNNAEFAKAWKCSTNSRMNPEHKCILW
;
A
#
# COMPACT_ATOMS: atom_id res chain seq x y z
N MET A 1 -52.55 20.79 -33.46
CA MET A 1 -53.70 21.40 -34.16
C MET A 1 -54.90 20.50 -33.91
N LYS A 2 -56.03 21.01 -33.38
CA LYS A 2 -57.07 20.23 -32.64
C LYS A 2 -56.52 19.70 -31.27
N LYS A 3 -57.26 19.51 -30.16
CA LYS A 3 -58.67 19.04 -29.89
C LYS A 3 -58.84 17.53 -30.26
N THR A 4 -59.58 16.64 -29.58
CA THR A 4 -60.59 16.63 -28.48
C THR A 4 -60.91 15.14 -28.15
N LYS A 5 -61.42 14.66 -27.00
CA LYS A 5 -61.77 15.20 -25.64
C LYS A 5 -62.07 13.98 -24.70
N ASP A 6 -62.06 14.19 -23.37
CA ASP A 6 -62.95 13.56 -22.34
C ASP A 6 -62.99 12.05 -22.00
N VAL A 7 -63.37 11.83 -20.72
CA VAL A 7 -64.32 10.82 -20.15
C VAL A 7 -63.83 9.39 -19.84
N SER A 8 -64.17 8.77 -18.68
CA SER A 8 -64.59 9.30 -17.36
C SER A 8 -64.62 8.21 -16.25
N ASP A 9 -64.76 8.63 -14.98
CA ASP A 9 -65.56 8.04 -13.85
C ASP A 9 -65.29 6.57 -13.36
N GLU A 10 -65.50 6.16 -12.09
CA GLU A 10 -65.90 6.83 -10.82
C GLU A 10 -65.55 5.96 -9.57
N ASP A 11 -65.79 6.51 -8.35
CA ASP A 11 -66.10 5.85 -7.05
C ASP A 11 -65.08 5.02 -6.22
N GLU A 12 -65.12 4.98 -4.86
CA GLU A 12 -65.51 5.96 -3.81
C GLU A 12 -65.05 5.48 -2.38
N TYR A 13 -65.20 6.32 -1.33
CA TYR A 13 -64.99 6.11 0.14
C TYR A 13 -63.54 5.83 0.63
N SER A 14 -62.84 6.67 1.43
CA SER A 14 -63.09 7.29 2.77
C SER A 14 -62.79 6.36 3.97
N ALA A 15 -62.40 6.82 5.17
CA ALA A 15 -61.81 8.06 5.69
C ALA A 15 -61.49 7.83 7.19
N ASP A 16 -60.69 8.71 7.80
CA ASP A 16 -60.74 9.20 9.20
C ASP A 16 -59.35 9.44 9.81
N ASP A 17 -59.26 10.59 10.48
CA ASP A 17 -58.16 11.20 11.26
C ASP A 17 -58.85 11.72 12.56
N PRO A 18 -58.18 12.25 13.61
CA PRO A 18 -56.74 12.40 13.86
C PRO A 18 -56.32 11.97 15.30
N GLU A 19 -55.06 12.24 15.69
CA GLU A 19 -54.79 12.83 17.02
C GLU A 19 -53.45 13.62 17.03
N GLU A 20 -53.39 14.74 17.77
CA GLU A 20 -52.29 15.72 17.77
C GLU A 20 -51.41 15.64 19.04
N VAL A 21 -50.10 15.94 18.93
CA VAL A 21 -49.30 16.61 19.99
C VAL A 21 -48.26 17.55 19.34
N GLU A 22 -48.02 18.72 19.96
CA GLU A 22 -47.28 19.88 19.42
C GLU A 22 -45.78 19.98 19.81
N GLY A 23 -45.04 20.94 19.21
CA GLY A 23 -43.74 21.48 19.70
C GLY A 23 -42.63 21.59 18.62
N VAL A 24 -42.38 22.68 17.87
CA VAL A 24 -42.27 24.14 18.15
C VAL A 24 -41.02 24.48 19.00
N SER A 25 -40.08 25.36 18.58
CA SER A 25 -39.78 26.01 17.29
C SER A 25 -38.32 26.55 17.26
N GLU A 26 -37.91 27.15 16.13
CA GLU A 26 -36.76 28.07 16.07
C GLU A 26 -37.06 29.40 16.81
N GLU A 27 -36.02 30.13 17.25
CA GLU A 27 -36.08 31.58 17.46
C GLU A 27 -34.67 32.24 17.37
N GLU A 28 -34.60 33.55 17.12
CA GLU A 28 -33.38 34.30 16.78
C GLU A 28 -32.50 34.66 17.99
N TRP A 29 -31.23 35.02 17.72
CA TRP A 29 -30.43 35.86 18.61
C TRP A 29 -29.66 36.94 17.83
N THR A 30 -29.90 38.21 18.16
CA THR A 30 -29.17 39.38 17.64
C THR A 30 -28.76 40.30 18.79
N PRO A 31 -27.73 41.13 18.59
CA PRO A 31 -27.63 42.39 19.32
C PRO A 31 -27.43 43.64 18.43
N GLU A 32 -28.04 44.73 18.87
CA GLU A 32 -27.86 46.13 18.44
C GLU A 32 -26.42 46.65 18.64
N ALA A 33 -25.96 47.77 18.05
CA ALA A 33 -26.42 48.64 16.95
C ALA A 33 -25.25 49.56 16.50
N GLY A 34 -25.35 50.27 15.35
CA GLY A 34 -24.21 51.05 14.84
C GLY A 34 -24.41 52.03 13.67
N ALA A 35 -25.34 53.00 13.81
CA ALA A 35 -25.37 54.31 13.11
C ALA A 35 -25.44 54.45 11.56
N GLU A 36 -26.41 55.28 11.14
CA GLU A 36 -26.33 56.31 10.07
C GLU A 36 -25.96 55.99 8.60
N SER A 37 -27.01 55.95 7.75
CA SER A 37 -27.23 56.92 6.62
C SER A 37 -26.31 56.91 5.37
N ALA A 38 -26.71 57.30 4.14
CA ALA A 38 -28.03 57.71 3.61
C ALA A 38 -28.12 57.57 2.06
N THR A 39 -29.37 57.51 1.56
CA THR A 39 -29.83 57.99 0.23
C THR A 39 -29.20 57.50 -1.10
N LYS A 40 -29.98 56.66 -1.80
CA LYS A 40 -30.58 56.89 -3.15
C LYS A 40 -29.71 57.51 -4.27
N LYS A 41 -29.59 56.77 -5.40
CA LYS A 41 -30.26 57.16 -6.68
C LYS A 41 -30.31 56.07 -7.77
N ARG A 42 -31.46 56.04 -8.46
CA ARG A 42 -31.83 55.37 -9.73
C ARG A 42 -32.04 56.51 -10.78
N PRO A 43 -32.46 56.32 -12.07
CA PRO A 43 -32.67 55.12 -12.92
C PRO A 43 -32.24 55.31 -14.43
N GLN A 44 -32.77 54.47 -15.34
CA GLN A 44 -33.08 54.72 -16.80
C GLN A 44 -31.92 54.76 -17.85
N ARG A 45 -32.09 54.42 -19.15
CA ARG A 45 -33.04 53.53 -19.93
C ARG A 45 -32.61 53.44 -21.44
N GLU A 46 -33.17 52.48 -22.21
CA GLU A 46 -33.36 52.48 -23.70
C GLU A 46 -32.12 52.29 -24.64
N VAL A 47 -32.15 51.73 -25.88
CA VAL A 47 -33.06 50.76 -26.58
C VAL A 47 -32.42 50.10 -27.86
N ALA A 48 -32.59 48.77 -28.04
CA ALA A 48 -32.71 47.92 -29.27
C ALA A 48 -31.64 47.70 -30.40
N LYS A 49 -31.37 46.39 -30.68
CA LYS A 49 -31.12 45.68 -31.98
C LYS A 49 -29.72 45.85 -32.67
N LYS A 50 -29.14 44.87 -33.42
CA LYS A 50 -29.65 43.65 -34.11
C LYS A 50 -28.56 42.61 -34.54
N ARG A 51 -28.66 41.31 -34.15
CA ARG A 51 -27.90 40.10 -34.66
C ARG A 51 -26.35 40.13 -34.43
N GLN A 52 -25.57 39.03 -34.45
CA GLN A 52 -25.70 37.65 -35.01
C GLN A 52 -24.75 36.63 -34.30
N HIS A 53 -25.18 35.37 -34.06
CA HIS A 53 -24.43 34.24 -33.43
C HIS A 53 -23.93 34.47 -31.98
N SER A 54 -23.69 33.45 -31.14
CA SER A 54 -24.14 32.02 -31.12
C SER A 54 -24.08 31.46 -29.69
N GLU A 55 -24.62 30.25 -29.52
CA GLU A 55 -24.41 29.30 -28.42
C GLU A 55 -22.91 29.13 -28.01
N GLU A 56 -22.54 28.68 -26.80
CA GLU A 56 -23.28 28.38 -25.55
C GLU A 56 -22.34 28.51 -24.31
N GLU A 57 -22.79 28.10 -23.12
CA GLU A 57 -22.12 28.31 -21.81
C GLU A 57 -21.03 27.22 -21.53
N GLU A 58 -19.97 27.57 -20.76
CA GLU A 58 -19.04 26.59 -20.14
C GLU A 58 -19.68 26.04 -18.84
N GLU A 59 -19.49 24.76 -18.45
CA GLU A 59 -18.37 24.25 -17.62
C GLU A 59 -18.24 22.68 -17.67
N ASP A 60 -17.31 21.88 -17.05
CA ASP A 60 -15.83 21.92 -16.77
C ASP A 60 -15.39 20.76 -15.74
N GLU A 61 -14.10 20.30 -15.60
CA GLU A 61 -13.44 19.32 -14.61
C GLU A 61 -13.51 17.78 -14.89
N GLU A 62 -12.63 16.84 -14.47
CA GLU A 62 -11.22 16.77 -13.95
C GLU A 62 -10.51 15.43 -14.32
N GLU A 63 -9.31 15.15 -13.76
CA GLU A 63 -8.35 14.08 -14.13
C GLU A 63 -8.16 12.95 -13.06
N GLU A 64 -7.59 11.79 -13.47
CA GLU A 64 -6.99 10.71 -12.63
C GLU A 64 -5.94 9.91 -13.49
N ASP A 65 -4.98 9.18 -12.89
CA ASP A 65 -3.81 8.53 -13.54
C ASP A 65 -3.76 6.96 -13.41
N GLU A 66 -3.23 6.22 -14.41
CA GLU A 66 -2.94 4.74 -14.40
C GLU A 66 -1.80 4.32 -15.37
N GLU A 67 -1.13 3.16 -15.17
CA GLU A 67 -0.20 2.47 -16.13
C GLU A 67 -0.23 0.90 -16.06
N GLU A 68 0.06 0.19 -17.19
CA GLU A 68 0.21 -1.30 -17.38
C GLU A 68 1.16 -1.65 -18.60
N ASP A 69 1.42 -2.94 -18.94
CA ASP A 69 2.57 -3.51 -19.75
C ASP A 69 2.15 -4.37 -21.05
N ASP A 70 2.82 -5.31 -21.81
CA ASP A 70 4.15 -6.02 -22.08
C ASP A 70 3.89 -7.50 -22.66
N GLU A 71 4.58 -8.70 -22.67
CA GLU A 71 5.85 -9.36 -23.25
C GLU A 71 5.46 -10.52 -24.30
N GLU A 72 5.81 -11.84 -24.30
CA GLU A 72 6.94 -12.71 -24.84
C GLU A 72 7.27 -12.55 -26.38
N ASP A 73 7.75 -13.49 -27.24
CA ASP A 73 8.05 -14.97 -27.28
C ASP A 73 9.10 -15.26 -28.42
N ASP A 74 9.64 -16.44 -28.80
CA ASP A 74 9.45 -17.91 -28.54
C ASP A 74 10.81 -18.67 -28.86
N GLU A 75 10.80 -20.01 -28.83
CA GLU A 75 11.76 -21.03 -29.36
C GLU A 75 13.09 -21.35 -28.62
N SER A 76 13.04 -22.41 -27.80
CA SER A 76 13.95 -23.60 -27.82
C SER A 76 15.41 -23.61 -27.26
N ASP A 77 15.67 -24.69 -26.48
CA ASP A 77 16.79 -25.66 -26.57
C ASP A 77 17.96 -25.75 -25.52
N SER A 78 18.23 -27.01 -25.12
CA SER A 78 19.46 -27.62 -24.56
C SER A 78 20.12 -27.22 -23.20
N ASP A 79 20.07 -28.20 -22.27
CA ASP A 79 21.17 -28.84 -21.51
C ASP A 79 21.97 -28.26 -20.29
N ALA A 80 22.15 -29.18 -19.32
CA ALA A 80 23.36 -29.48 -18.50
C ALA A 80 23.82 -28.67 -17.25
N GLU A 81 23.36 -29.15 -16.08
CA GLU A 81 24.20 -29.62 -14.93
C GLU A 81 24.90 -28.71 -13.87
N LYS A 82 24.96 -29.28 -12.64
CA LYS A 82 26.05 -29.21 -11.61
C LYS A 82 26.28 -27.95 -10.75
N LYS A 83 25.29 -27.72 -9.87
CA LYS A 83 25.43 -27.61 -8.39
C LYS A 83 26.46 -28.63 -7.79
N PRO A 84 26.90 -28.59 -6.50
CA PRO A 84 26.61 -27.65 -5.39
C PRO A 84 27.76 -27.43 -4.33
N LYS A 85 27.40 -26.96 -3.11
CA LYS A 85 27.99 -27.25 -1.76
C LYS A 85 29.21 -26.43 -1.28
N ARG A 86 29.38 -26.10 0.03
CA ARG A 86 28.46 -25.93 1.21
C ARG A 86 29.29 -25.51 2.46
N LYS A 87 28.64 -24.95 3.49
CA LYS A 87 28.97 -25.07 4.96
C LYS A 87 30.27 -24.36 5.45
N ARG A 88 30.45 -23.93 6.73
CA ARG A 88 29.57 -23.75 7.92
C ARG A 88 30.35 -23.09 9.10
N ARG A 89 29.62 -22.38 10.01
CA ARG A 89 29.77 -22.33 11.51
C ARG A 89 31.11 -21.88 12.16
N SER A 90 31.19 -21.48 13.45
CA SER A 90 30.20 -20.92 14.43
C SER A 90 30.82 -20.70 15.83
N LYS A 91 30.19 -19.82 16.64
CA LYS A 91 30.07 -19.89 18.12
C LYS A 91 31.42 -19.79 18.92
N LYS A 92 31.46 -19.63 20.25
CA LYS A 92 30.48 -19.74 21.38
C LYS A 92 30.92 -18.75 22.52
N GLU A 93 29.97 -18.08 23.20
CA GLU A 93 29.70 -18.09 24.68
C GLU A 93 30.87 -17.89 25.71
N GLU A 94 30.75 -17.95 27.06
CA GLU A 94 29.73 -18.25 28.13
C GLU A 94 30.27 -17.53 29.44
N ASP A 95 29.64 -16.80 30.40
CA ASP A 95 28.54 -15.78 30.51
C ASP A 95 28.92 -14.70 31.63
N ASP A 96 28.30 -14.27 32.76
CA ASP A 96 27.06 -14.51 33.57
C ASP A 96 26.90 -13.46 34.78
N LYS A 97 25.68 -13.22 35.37
CA LYS A 97 25.26 -12.69 36.75
C LYS A 97 25.62 -11.26 37.31
N GLU A 98 24.88 -10.59 38.26
CA GLU A 98 23.49 -10.61 38.86
C GLU A 98 23.24 -9.31 39.74
N GLU A 99 21.97 -8.85 39.89
CA GLU A 99 21.28 -8.13 41.04
C GLU A 99 21.88 -6.79 41.63
N ASP A 100 21.17 -5.77 42.20
CA ASP A 100 19.73 -5.40 42.41
C ASP A 100 19.57 -3.87 42.81
N GLU A 101 18.32 -3.34 42.81
CA GLU A 101 17.68 -2.26 43.65
C GLU A 101 18.38 -0.88 43.97
N GLU A 102 17.75 0.30 44.22
CA GLU A 102 16.42 0.92 43.96
C GLU A 102 16.46 2.49 44.19
N GLU A 103 15.36 3.20 43.86
CA GLU A 103 14.89 4.58 44.24
C GLU A 103 15.75 5.89 44.17
N ASP A 104 15.22 6.87 43.39
CA ASP A 104 15.00 8.33 43.60
C ASP A 104 15.95 9.29 44.34
N SER A 105 16.32 10.40 43.67
CA SER A 105 15.82 11.78 43.98
C SER A 105 16.50 12.90 43.17
N ASP A 106 15.75 13.96 42.85
CA ASP A 106 16.25 15.21 42.23
C ASP A 106 16.84 16.21 43.27
N ASP A 107 17.93 16.92 42.95
CA ASP A 107 17.92 18.33 42.47
C ASP A 107 19.37 18.90 42.35
N ASN A 108 19.50 20.15 41.90
CA ASN A 108 20.70 20.74 41.30
C ASN A 108 21.77 21.26 42.29
N SER A 109 23.05 20.99 41.98
CA SER A 109 24.14 21.98 42.14
C SER A 109 25.34 21.67 41.23
N PHE A 110 26.16 22.69 40.92
CA PHE A 110 27.29 22.60 39.99
C PHE A 110 28.50 23.37 40.53
N ASN A 111 29.62 22.69 40.84
CA ASN A 111 30.96 23.16 40.45
C ASN A 111 32.13 22.17 40.68
N GLU A 112 32.89 21.96 39.60
CA GLU A 112 34.34 21.71 39.48
C GLU A 112 35.14 20.79 40.46
N SER A 113 35.29 19.54 40.01
CA SER A 113 36.59 18.88 39.73
C SER A 113 37.42 18.19 40.85
N SER A 114 37.66 16.89 40.69
CA SER A 114 39.00 16.28 40.46
C SER A 114 38.94 14.74 40.38
N GLY A 115 39.76 14.10 39.53
CA GLY A 115 40.04 12.65 39.56
C GLY A 115 39.30 11.75 38.55
N GLU A 116 39.97 11.48 37.42
CA GLU A 116 39.91 10.32 36.49
C GLU A 116 38.88 9.19 36.76
N THR A 117 38.00 8.78 35.84
CA THR A 117 38.32 8.18 34.51
C THR A 117 37.12 8.26 33.51
N PRO A 118 37.27 7.94 32.20
CA PRO A 118 36.37 8.45 31.15
C PRO A 118 34.97 7.82 30.99
N LYS A 119 33.96 8.68 30.76
CA LYS A 119 32.59 8.35 30.30
C LYS A 119 32.45 8.45 28.78
N ASP A 120 33.28 7.75 27.99
CA ASP A 120 33.57 8.11 26.59
C ASP A 120 32.36 8.26 25.62
N TYR A 121 31.20 7.64 25.89
CA TYR A 121 30.07 7.59 24.93
C TYR A 121 28.66 7.62 25.57
N THR A 122 28.40 8.52 26.54
CA THR A 122 27.04 8.78 27.06
C THR A 122 26.28 9.79 26.19
N SER A 123 24.94 9.85 26.31
CA SER A 123 24.15 10.95 25.71
C SER A 123 24.71 12.31 26.15
N GLY A 124 24.74 13.28 25.23
CA GLY A 124 25.36 14.59 25.40
C GLY A 124 26.88 14.63 25.19
N ALA A 125 27.59 13.49 25.14
CA ALA A 125 29.02 13.46 24.86
C ALA A 125 29.31 13.79 23.39
N PHE A 126 30.46 14.42 23.13
CA PHE A 126 30.89 14.79 21.78
C PHE A 126 31.91 13.79 21.23
N VAL A 127 31.86 13.54 19.92
CA VAL A 127 32.75 12.61 19.22
C VAL A 127 33.14 13.14 17.84
N VAL A 128 34.33 12.74 17.36
CA VAL A 128 34.82 13.00 15.99
C VAL A 128 35.08 11.69 15.27
N ALA A 129 34.88 11.66 13.95
CA ALA A 129 35.16 10.47 13.14
C ALA A 129 36.68 10.24 13.00
N LYS A 130 37.16 9.01 13.26
CA LYS A 130 38.59 8.65 13.15
C LYS A 130 39.16 8.84 11.73
N ALA A 131 38.30 8.80 10.71
CA ALA A 131 38.67 9.04 9.31
C ALA A 131 38.98 10.51 8.99
N ASP A 132 38.48 11.46 9.79
CA ASP A 132 38.63 12.89 9.55
C ASP A 132 39.90 13.46 10.22
N ILE A 133 40.50 12.73 11.16
CA ILE A 133 41.68 13.19 11.91
C ILE A 133 42.96 13.01 11.07
N GLY A 134 43.68 14.11 10.86
CA GLY A 134 44.98 14.13 10.18
C GLY A 134 44.96 14.63 8.73
N GLY A 135 43.79 15.06 8.22
CA GLY A 135 43.69 15.77 6.94
C GLY A 135 43.88 17.29 7.05
N ASN A 136 44.08 17.98 5.93
CA ASN A 136 44.09 19.46 5.84
C ASN A 136 42.67 20.09 5.94
N LYS A 137 41.77 19.52 6.75
CA LYS A 137 40.40 19.98 6.96
C LYS A 137 40.04 19.88 8.44
N ASP A 138 39.25 20.83 8.92
CA ASP A 138 38.59 20.76 10.22
C ASP A 138 37.66 19.51 10.26
N PRO A 139 37.78 18.62 11.26
CA PRO A 139 37.08 17.32 11.28
C PRO A 139 35.58 17.45 11.58
N THR A 140 34.76 16.49 11.13
CA THR A 140 33.33 16.51 11.44
C THR A 140 33.09 16.18 12.92
N LEU A 141 32.54 17.15 13.65
CA LEU A 141 32.13 17.01 15.05
C LEU A 141 30.69 16.50 15.15
N TRP A 142 30.44 15.64 16.13
CA TRP A 142 29.13 15.09 16.43
C TRP A 142 28.85 15.13 17.94
N ARG A 143 27.58 15.15 18.32
CA ARG A 143 27.09 14.95 19.70
C ARG A 143 26.23 13.69 19.75
N ILE A 144 26.41 12.82 20.73
CA ILE A 144 25.52 11.68 20.96
C ILE A 144 24.18 12.21 21.47
N ASP A 145 23.10 11.87 20.77
CA ASP A 145 21.73 12.25 21.11
C ASP A 145 20.89 11.00 21.41
N GLY A 146 20.51 10.85 22.68
CA GLY A 146 19.84 9.66 23.17
C GLY A 146 20.68 8.40 23.01
N LYS A 147 20.01 7.27 22.74
CA LYS A 147 20.65 5.94 22.60
C LYS A 147 21.02 5.58 21.15
N ALA A 148 20.52 6.32 20.15
CA ALA A 148 20.49 5.89 18.75
C ALA A 148 20.88 6.96 17.71
N LEU A 149 21.17 8.21 18.09
CA LEU A 149 21.50 9.28 17.15
C LEU A 149 22.85 9.97 17.46
N LEU A 150 23.45 10.52 16.41
CA LEU A 150 24.55 11.48 16.44
C LEU A 150 24.08 12.78 15.79
N GLN A 151 23.93 13.88 16.54
CA GLN A 151 23.71 15.21 15.96
C GLN A 151 24.99 15.74 15.33
N LYS A 152 24.93 16.23 14.10
CA LYS A 152 26.09 16.78 13.39
C LYS A 152 26.32 18.25 13.74
N PHE A 153 27.58 18.62 13.92
CA PHE A 153 28.04 20.01 14.07
C PHE A 153 28.97 20.36 12.89
N LEU A 154 28.82 21.56 12.33
CA LEU A 154 29.64 22.03 11.19
C LEU A 154 30.62 23.13 11.61
N PRO A 155 31.88 23.10 11.11
CA PRO A 155 32.87 24.12 11.40
C PRO A 155 32.59 25.43 10.65
N PHE A 156 32.77 26.54 11.35
CA PHE A 156 32.84 27.90 10.80
C PHE A 156 34.00 28.66 11.48
N LYS A 157 34.33 29.86 10.99
CA LYS A 157 35.45 30.66 11.51
C LYS A 157 34.99 32.01 12.05
N GLU A 158 35.44 32.31 13.26
CA GLU A 158 35.12 33.52 14.02
C GLU A 158 36.37 33.91 14.83
N ASP A 159 36.77 35.18 14.79
CA ASP A 159 38.00 35.72 15.43
C ASP A 159 39.28 34.87 15.25
N GLY A 160 39.41 34.24 14.08
CA GLY A 160 40.57 33.40 13.73
C GLY A 160 40.55 31.98 14.32
N LYS A 161 39.53 31.62 15.12
CA LYS A 161 39.29 30.27 15.62
C LYS A 161 38.35 29.48 14.70
N THR A 162 38.41 28.15 14.77
CA THR A 162 37.34 27.28 14.25
C THR A 162 36.35 26.99 15.38
N LEU A 163 35.09 27.38 15.21
CA LEU A 163 33.97 27.03 16.07
C LEU A 163 33.01 26.09 15.32
N TYR A 164 32.19 25.36 16.07
CA TYR A 164 31.31 24.33 15.55
C TYR A 164 29.86 24.62 15.93
N LYS A 165 28.97 24.74 14.94
CA LYS A 165 27.54 25.03 15.14
C LYS A 165 26.69 23.78 14.92
N SER A 166 25.74 23.55 15.82
CA SER A 166 24.74 22.48 15.76
C SER A 166 23.91 22.57 14.47
N THR A 167 23.60 21.41 13.87
CA THR A 167 22.71 21.32 12.71
C THR A 167 21.51 20.42 13.01
N SER A 168 20.51 20.43 12.12
CA SER A 168 19.41 19.47 12.08
C SER A 168 19.79 18.12 11.45
N THR A 169 21.03 17.94 10.99
CA THR A 169 21.47 16.67 10.40
C THR A 169 21.86 15.68 11.51
N TYR A 170 21.27 14.48 11.48
CA TYR A 170 21.63 13.38 12.38
C TYR A 170 22.23 12.20 11.62
N SER A 171 22.84 11.26 12.34
CA SER A 171 23.29 9.96 11.82
C SER A 171 23.07 8.86 12.87
N GLY A 172 22.99 7.60 12.46
CA GLY A 172 22.69 6.49 13.37
C GLY A 172 23.86 6.16 14.33
N TRP A 173 23.61 6.18 15.63
CA TRP A 173 24.53 5.72 16.67
C TRP A 173 24.26 4.26 17.04
N SER A 174 25.31 3.44 17.18
CA SER A 174 25.17 2.09 17.74
C SER A 174 26.50 1.55 18.28
N VAL A 175 26.43 0.54 19.16
CA VAL A 175 27.62 -0.18 19.65
C VAL A 175 28.45 -0.74 18.49
N SER A 176 27.80 -1.14 17.38
CA SER A 176 28.48 -1.69 16.19
C SER A 176 29.28 -0.66 15.36
N ASN A 177 29.03 0.65 15.52
CA ASN A 177 29.75 1.70 14.82
C ASN A 177 30.59 2.61 15.73
N LYS A 178 30.48 2.45 17.06
CA LYS A 178 31.28 3.10 18.11
C LYS A 178 32.76 3.24 17.77
N ASP A 179 33.39 2.14 17.33
CA ASP A 179 34.83 2.10 17.04
C ASP A 179 35.28 2.99 15.88
N LYS A 180 34.36 3.57 15.09
CA LYS A 180 34.69 4.54 14.04
C LYS A 180 34.96 5.95 14.58
N TYR A 181 34.67 6.22 15.85
CA TYR A 181 34.72 7.55 16.46
C TYR A 181 35.70 7.62 17.63
N LEU A 182 36.13 8.83 17.99
CA LEU A 182 36.88 9.16 19.20
C LEU A 182 36.11 10.21 20.01
N ALA A 183 36.13 10.08 21.34
CA ALA A 183 35.61 11.11 22.25
C ALA A 183 36.34 12.45 22.03
N ALA A 184 35.58 13.53 22.03
CA ALA A 184 36.04 14.89 21.78
C ALA A 184 35.65 15.80 22.95
N GLN A 185 36.59 16.62 23.42
CA GLN A 185 36.31 17.62 24.45
C GLN A 185 35.89 18.93 23.78
N VAL A 186 34.87 19.60 24.32
CA VAL A 186 34.35 20.84 23.73
C VAL A 186 34.02 21.88 24.81
N THR A 187 34.22 23.15 24.49
CA THR A 187 33.81 24.29 25.33
C THR A 187 32.61 24.97 24.68
N PHE A 188 31.45 24.95 25.33
CA PHE A 188 30.25 25.67 24.87
C PHE A 188 30.50 27.19 24.83
N LYS A 189 29.99 27.85 23.79
CA LYS A 189 30.05 29.32 23.57
C LYS A 189 28.66 29.94 23.53
N VAL A 190 27.72 29.26 22.87
CA VAL A 190 26.30 29.60 22.85
C VAL A 190 25.52 28.32 23.06
N GLN A 191 24.50 28.36 23.91
CA GLN A 191 23.53 27.28 24.07
C GLN A 191 22.18 27.92 24.39
N ASN A 192 21.26 27.86 23.44
CA ASN A 192 19.90 28.38 23.57
C ASN A 192 18.91 27.44 22.83
N ARG A 193 17.62 27.81 22.77
CA ARG A 193 16.58 26.97 22.15
C ARG A 193 16.67 26.83 20.62
N THR A 194 17.47 27.64 19.93
CA THR A 194 17.57 27.66 18.46
C THR A 194 18.95 27.28 17.93
N GLU A 195 20.01 27.37 18.74
CA GLU A 195 21.36 26.99 18.35
C GLU A 195 22.26 26.57 19.55
N THR A 196 23.23 25.71 19.25
CA THR A 196 24.36 25.39 20.12
C THR A 196 25.66 25.58 19.35
N ILE A 197 26.61 26.32 19.92
CA ILE A 197 27.92 26.61 19.34
C ILE A 197 29.01 26.20 20.34
N VAL A 198 30.00 25.45 19.88
CA VAL A 198 31.10 24.92 20.71
C VAL A 198 32.48 25.13 20.08
N GLU A 199 33.51 25.29 20.91
CA GLU A 199 34.93 25.26 20.51
C GLU A 199 35.49 23.85 20.76
N LEU A 200 36.13 23.24 19.76
CA LEU A 200 36.63 21.86 19.82
C LEU A 200 38.07 21.82 20.37
N HIS A 201 38.31 20.94 21.34
CA HIS A 201 39.61 20.64 21.91
C HIS A 201 39.99 19.17 21.65
N LEU A 202 40.94 18.97 20.73
CA LEU A 202 41.56 17.66 20.46
C LEU A 202 42.88 17.57 21.22
N ASP A 203 43.01 16.53 22.06
CA ASP A 203 44.18 16.35 22.91
C ASP A 203 45.41 15.85 22.12
N GLN A 204 46.62 16.15 22.60
CA GLN A 204 47.87 15.88 21.88
C GLN A 204 48.09 14.37 21.62
N GLN A 205 47.60 13.49 22.49
CA GLN A 205 47.67 12.05 22.26
C GLN A 205 46.83 11.60 21.06
N GLN A 206 45.71 12.28 20.75
CA GLN A 206 44.86 11.94 19.61
C GLN A 206 45.51 12.29 18.26
N GLN A 207 46.45 13.25 18.25
CA GLN A 207 47.17 13.67 17.04
C GLN A 207 48.31 12.71 16.62
N GLU A 208 48.84 11.89 17.55
CA GLU A 208 49.97 10.99 17.29
C GLU A 208 49.57 9.62 16.70
N VAL A 209 48.28 9.24 16.77
CA VAL A 209 47.77 7.88 16.44
C VAL A 209 48.10 7.43 14.99
N VAL A 210 48.37 8.37 14.08
CA VAL A 210 48.67 8.08 12.66
C VAL A 210 50.13 7.60 12.43
N LYS A 211 51.06 7.81 13.37
CA LYS A 211 52.51 7.59 13.17
C LYS A 211 53.05 6.20 13.54
N LYS A 212 52.35 5.09 13.26
CA LYS A 212 52.92 3.73 13.46
C LYS A 212 52.47 2.64 12.48
N ARG A 213 52.82 2.81 11.20
CA ARG A 213 53.01 1.69 10.26
C ARG A 213 54.30 1.86 9.45
N HIS A 214 55.15 0.82 9.44
CA HIS A 214 55.99 0.32 8.34
C HIS A 214 57.21 -0.48 8.88
N ARG A 215 57.21 -1.82 8.72
CA ARG A 215 58.35 -2.65 8.23
C ARG A 215 58.08 -4.17 8.32
N CYS A 216 57.88 -4.77 7.14
CA CYS A 216 58.51 -6.00 6.63
C CYS A 216 58.73 -7.25 7.55
N HIS A 217 57.87 -8.25 7.33
CA HIS A 217 58.22 -9.60 6.79
C HIS A 217 58.88 -10.67 7.72
N PRO A 218 58.92 -11.98 7.31
CA PRO A 218 58.37 -13.10 8.11
C PRO A 218 59.41 -13.98 8.83
N PRO A 219 58.97 -15.03 9.56
CA PRO A 219 59.12 -16.39 9.01
C PRO A 219 58.05 -17.44 9.43
N LYS A 220 58.22 -18.69 8.96
CA LYS A 220 57.62 -19.93 9.50
C LYS A 220 58.56 -20.56 10.55
N TYR A 221 58.07 -21.41 11.47
CA TYR A 221 58.45 -22.85 11.63
C TYR A 221 58.10 -23.47 13.02
N TYR A 222 57.28 -24.54 12.97
CA TYR A 222 57.30 -25.82 13.71
C TYR A 222 57.84 -26.06 15.15
N SER A 223 57.14 -27.03 15.79
CA SER A 223 57.61 -27.99 16.83
C SER A 223 57.68 -27.44 18.28
N GLN A 224 57.62 -28.25 19.35
CA GLN A 224 57.80 -29.71 19.59
C GLN A 224 56.61 -30.30 20.41
N TYR A 225 56.25 -31.60 20.31
CA TYR A 225 56.57 -32.75 21.21
C TYR A 225 56.21 -32.51 22.72
N GLU A 226 55.65 -33.44 23.52
CA GLU A 226 55.85 -34.91 23.52
C GLU A 226 54.73 -35.75 24.24
N MET A 227 54.83 -37.10 24.10
CA MET A 227 54.26 -38.30 24.78
C MET A 227 53.35 -38.21 26.05
N MET A 228 52.51 -39.21 26.43
CA MET A 228 52.50 -40.69 26.27
C MET A 228 51.13 -41.22 25.73
N HIS A 229 50.97 -42.37 25.04
CA HIS A 229 51.28 -43.80 25.33
C HIS A 229 50.50 -44.40 26.55
N ALA A 230 49.86 -45.58 26.49
CA ALA A 230 49.71 -46.58 25.40
C ALA A 230 48.54 -47.60 25.60
N ASN A 231 48.29 -48.41 24.56
CA ASN A 231 47.70 -49.77 24.55
C ASN A 231 46.16 -49.94 24.71
N THR A 232 45.46 -50.84 23.98
CA THR A 232 45.87 -51.80 22.91
C THR A 232 44.70 -52.20 21.97
N LYS A 233 45.01 -52.46 20.67
CA LYS A 233 44.67 -53.65 19.81
C LYS A 233 43.40 -54.48 20.11
N SER A 234 42.63 -55.11 19.19
CA SER A 234 42.77 -55.52 17.76
C SER A 234 41.50 -56.36 17.34
N VAL A 235 41.16 -56.82 16.11
CA VAL A 235 41.53 -56.58 14.67
C VAL A 235 40.56 -57.35 13.72
N ILE A 236 40.11 -56.74 12.59
CA ILE A 236 39.66 -57.35 11.28
C ILE A 236 38.45 -58.34 11.23
N ALA A 237 37.74 -58.61 10.10
CA ALA A 237 37.14 -57.80 9.01
C ALA A 237 36.27 -58.66 8.05
N HIS A 238 35.41 -58.01 7.24
CA HIS A 238 34.98 -58.34 5.86
C HIS A 238 34.22 -59.64 5.44
N PHE A 239 32.99 -59.39 4.95
CA PHE A 239 32.41 -59.74 3.61
C PHE A 239 31.58 -61.02 3.32
N ILE A 240 30.56 -60.78 2.44
CA ILE A 240 30.13 -61.52 1.22
C ILE A 240 28.76 -62.27 1.19
N LEU A 241 27.83 -61.74 0.34
CA LEU A 241 26.68 -62.38 -0.38
C LEU A 241 25.57 -63.10 0.45
N SER A 242 24.33 -63.36 -0.02
CA SER A 242 23.49 -62.86 -1.15
C SER A 242 21.99 -63.17 -0.87
N ALA A 243 21.06 -62.73 -1.74
CA ALA A 243 19.63 -63.10 -1.73
C ALA A 243 19.33 -64.41 -2.50
N ASP A 244 18.11 -64.99 -2.38
CA ASP A 244 17.09 -64.96 -3.46
C ASP A 244 15.69 -65.55 -3.06
N PHE A 245 14.75 -65.58 -4.02
CA PHE A 245 13.31 -65.90 -3.97
C PHE A 245 12.88 -67.39 -3.91
N GLY A 246 11.59 -67.64 -3.60
CA GLY A 246 10.89 -68.90 -3.90
C GLY A 246 9.34 -68.82 -3.81
N LYS A 247 8.61 -69.36 -4.80
CA LYS A 247 7.12 -69.48 -4.87
C LYS A 247 6.69 -70.79 -5.54
N ALA A 248 5.74 -71.52 -4.95
CA ALA A 248 4.72 -72.44 -5.54
C ALA A 248 3.96 -73.10 -4.36
N VAL A 249 2.63 -73.15 -4.23
CA VAL A 249 1.51 -73.55 -5.13
C VAL A 249 1.39 -75.07 -5.32
N ASN A 250 0.35 -75.65 -4.70
CA ASN A 250 -0.57 -76.64 -5.31
C ASN A 250 -1.77 -76.96 -4.38
N ASP A 251 -2.86 -77.42 -5.00
CA ASP A 251 -4.22 -77.75 -4.52
C ASP A 251 -4.85 -78.65 -5.64
N PRO A 252 -6.05 -79.28 -5.56
CA PRO A 252 -6.91 -79.73 -4.44
C PRO A 252 -7.17 -81.27 -4.46
N GLU A 253 -8.06 -81.79 -3.60
CA GLU A 253 -9.33 -82.47 -4.01
C GLU A 253 -10.03 -83.33 -2.91
N ASN A 254 -11.22 -82.86 -2.49
CA ASN A 254 -12.52 -83.54 -2.65
C ASN A 254 -12.78 -84.99 -2.12
N ASN A 255 -13.62 -85.13 -1.07
CA ASN A 255 -14.87 -85.93 -1.06
C ASN A 255 -15.61 -85.91 0.31
N GLY A 256 -16.86 -86.40 0.39
CA GLY A 256 -17.63 -86.53 1.66
C GLY A 256 -19.03 -87.17 1.54
N ARG A 257 -19.91 -86.91 2.54
CA ARG A 257 -21.34 -87.33 2.74
C ARG A 257 -21.62 -88.59 3.60
N GLY A 258 -22.84 -88.63 4.19
CA GLY A 258 -23.37 -89.63 5.12
C GLY A 258 -23.57 -89.07 6.55
N VAL A 259 -24.73 -88.66 7.11
CA VAL A 259 -26.20 -88.73 6.84
C VAL A 259 -26.99 -89.76 7.69
N ASP A 260 -28.04 -89.23 8.36
CA ASP A 260 -29.26 -89.80 9.00
C ASP A 260 -29.31 -90.51 10.39
N ASP A 261 -30.21 -89.95 11.24
CA ASP A 261 -31.23 -90.51 12.17
C ASP A 261 -30.93 -91.58 13.27
N GLY A 262 -31.81 -91.67 14.30
CA GLY A 262 -31.83 -92.90 15.11
C GLY A 262 -32.64 -93.08 16.42
N ASN A 263 -33.26 -92.07 17.04
CA ASN A 263 -34.41 -92.17 17.98
C ASN A 263 -34.55 -93.33 19.06
N ASN A 264 -34.64 -92.93 20.35
CA ASN A 264 -35.62 -93.44 21.37
C ASN A 264 -35.30 -94.58 22.41
N LYS A 265 -35.98 -94.43 23.58
CA LYS A 265 -36.49 -95.39 24.59
C LYS A 265 -35.75 -95.71 25.92
N ASN A 266 -36.54 -95.47 26.98
CA ASN A 266 -36.39 -95.73 28.42
C ASN A 266 -36.16 -97.20 28.85
N SER A 267 -35.64 -97.36 30.07
CA SER A 267 -36.11 -98.38 31.04
C SER A 267 -35.97 -97.84 32.48
N GLU A 268 -36.68 -98.44 33.44
CA GLU A 268 -36.89 -97.88 34.80
C GLU A 268 -36.09 -98.63 35.90
N LEU A 269 -35.60 -97.89 36.91
CA LEU A 269 -35.69 -98.11 38.39
C LEU A 269 -35.45 -99.52 39.04
N PRO A 270 -35.21 -99.64 40.37
CA PRO A 270 -34.74 -98.67 41.40
C PRO A 270 -33.74 -99.24 42.47
N TRP A 271 -33.36 -98.37 43.44
CA TRP A 271 -32.78 -98.63 44.79
C TRP A 271 -31.43 -99.36 44.97
N GLN A 272 -30.47 -98.64 45.57
CA GLN A 272 -29.99 -98.95 46.94
C GLN A 272 -29.33 -97.72 47.59
N CYS A 273 -29.27 -97.67 48.93
CA CYS A 273 -28.77 -96.53 49.70
C CYS A 273 -27.45 -96.85 50.41
N ASN A 274 -26.50 -95.90 50.46
CA ASN A 274 -26.07 -95.27 51.73
C ASN A 274 -24.94 -94.23 51.58
N HIS A 275 -24.92 -93.30 52.54
CA HIS A 275 -23.83 -92.45 53.07
C HIS A 275 -22.59 -92.09 52.21
N GLY A 276 -22.22 -90.80 52.20
CA GLY A 276 -20.82 -90.38 51.97
C GLY A 276 -20.60 -88.97 51.42
N ASP A 277 -20.41 -88.01 52.33
CA ASP A 277 -19.48 -86.87 52.26
C ASP A 277 -19.56 -85.75 51.20
N GLU A 278 -19.07 -84.59 51.65
CA GLU A 278 -19.12 -83.26 51.06
C GLU A 278 -18.52 -83.12 49.64
N LYS A 279 -19.24 -82.38 48.75
CA LYS A 279 -18.66 -81.44 47.74
C LYS A 279 -19.71 -80.63 46.95
N SER A 280 -20.52 -79.80 47.62
CA SER A 280 -21.35 -78.77 46.95
C SER A 280 -20.88 -77.35 47.27
N SER A 281 -19.73 -76.94 46.73
CA SER A 281 -19.26 -75.54 46.79
C SER A 281 -18.26 -75.20 45.66
N ARG A 282 -18.58 -75.62 44.43
CA ARG A 282 -17.81 -75.25 43.20
C ARG A 282 -18.65 -75.00 41.95
N LYS A 283 -19.89 -75.48 41.88
CA LYS A 283 -20.81 -75.18 40.75
C LYS A 283 -21.48 -73.82 40.92
N GLU A 284 -22.04 -73.56 42.10
CA GLU A 284 -22.67 -72.28 42.45
C GLU A 284 -21.67 -71.12 42.39
N THR A 285 -20.47 -71.29 42.95
CA THR A 285 -19.39 -70.29 42.88
C THR A 285 -19.02 -69.94 41.44
N ARG A 286 -18.96 -70.93 40.54
CA ARG A 286 -18.75 -70.71 39.10
C ARG A 286 -19.93 -69.99 38.44
N LEU A 287 -21.16 -70.34 38.82
CA LEU A 287 -22.36 -69.67 38.31
C LEU A 287 -22.39 -68.19 38.72
N VAL A 288 -22.09 -67.89 39.99
CA VAL A 288 -21.97 -66.52 40.51
C VAL A 288 -20.84 -65.76 39.81
N ILE A 289 -19.67 -66.37 39.60
CA ILE A 289 -18.58 -65.74 38.84
C ILE A 289 -19.00 -65.46 37.38
N ILE A 290 -19.70 -66.37 36.72
CA ILE A 290 -20.21 -66.16 35.34
C ILE A 290 -21.26 -65.04 35.33
N VAL A 291 -22.18 -64.99 36.28
CA VAL A 291 -23.18 -63.92 36.38
C VAL A 291 -22.51 -62.57 36.67
N VAL A 292 -21.52 -62.51 37.57
CA VAL A 292 -20.75 -61.29 37.85
C VAL A 292 -19.94 -60.83 36.64
N LEU A 293 -19.30 -61.75 35.91
CA LEU A 293 -18.60 -61.41 34.67
C LEU A 293 -19.57 -60.92 33.59
N LEU A 294 -20.74 -61.54 33.45
CA LEU A 294 -21.79 -61.10 32.53
C LEU A 294 -22.31 -59.71 32.90
N THR A 295 -22.64 -59.43 34.17
CA THR A 295 -23.09 -58.10 34.59
C THR A 295 -21.99 -57.06 34.43
N ILE A 296 -20.71 -57.39 34.72
CA ILE A 296 -19.58 -56.51 34.40
C ILE A 296 -19.52 -56.22 32.90
N THR A 297 -19.58 -57.24 32.02
CA THR A 297 -19.53 -57.02 30.57
C THR A 297 -20.71 -56.18 30.06
N VAL A 298 -21.92 -56.38 30.59
CA VAL A 298 -23.11 -55.57 30.25
C VAL A 298 -22.95 -54.13 30.75
N ILE A 299 -22.44 -53.92 31.98
CA ILE A 299 -22.17 -52.58 32.50
C ILE A 299 -21.10 -51.89 31.66
N THR A 300 -20.00 -52.56 31.31
CA THR A 300 -18.98 -51.97 30.42
C THR A 300 -19.53 -51.69 29.03
N LEU A 301 -20.39 -52.55 28.47
CA LEU A 301 -21.01 -52.33 27.17
C LEU A 301 -21.93 -51.10 27.20
N ILE A 302 -22.76 -50.97 28.24
CA ILE A 302 -23.62 -49.81 28.48
C ILE A 302 -22.76 -48.55 28.63
N VAL A 303 -21.67 -48.59 29.42
CA VAL A 303 -20.76 -47.45 29.61
C VAL A 303 -20.03 -47.09 28.30
N THR A 304 -19.61 -48.05 27.48
CA THR A 304 -19.02 -47.76 26.17
C THR A 304 -20.05 -47.18 25.20
N LEU A 305 -21.30 -47.68 25.22
CA LEU A 305 -22.37 -47.18 24.36
C LEU A 305 -22.87 -45.79 24.81
N THR A 306 -22.93 -45.51 26.11
CA THR A 306 -23.24 -44.15 26.59
C THR A 306 -22.09 -43.19 26.38
N LEU A 307 -20.82 -43.62 26.53
CA LEU A 307 -19.67 -42.79 26.15
C LEU A 307 -19.62 -42.53 24.64
N GLN A 308 -19.89 -43.53 23.80
CA GLN A 308 -20.01 -43.33 22.35
C GLN A 308 -21.19 -42.40 22.01
N MET A 309 -22.36 -42.61 22.59
CA MET A 309 -23.50 -41.70 22.42
C MET A 309 -23.19 -40.28 22.90
N ILE A 310 -22.47 -40.11 24.02
CA ILE A 310 -22.04 -38.78 24.52
C ILE A 310 -21.01 -38.15 23.59
N VAL A 311 -20.09 -38.92 23.00
CA VAL A 311 -19.13 -38.42 22.00
C VAL A 311 -19.85 -38.02 20.70
N PHE A 312 -20.78 -38.83 20.20
CA PHE A 312 -21.59 -38.49 19.02
C PHE A 312 -22.59 -37.35 19.29
N TYR A 313 -23.15 -37.21 20.49
CA TYR A 313 -23.93 -36.01 20.89
C TYR A 313 -23.07 -34.77 21.14
N LYS A 314 -21.74 -34.93 21.22
CA LYS A 314 -20.76 -33.85 21.34
C LYS A 314 -20.13 -33.46 20.00
N GLU A 315 -20.42 -34.20 18.92
CA GLU A 315 -20.52 -33.59 17.60
C GLU A 315 -21.79 -32.74 17.58
N GLU A 316 -21.63 -31.50 18.05
CA GLU A 316 -22.60 -30.43 17.92
C GLU A 316 -23.00 -30.32 16.44
N TYR A 317 -24.26 -30.63 16.12
CA TYR A 317 -24.80 -30.53 14.76
C TYR A 317 -24.83 -29.06 14.33
N LYS A 318 -23.69 -28.56 13.84
CA LYS A 318 -23.57 -27.22 13.27
C LYS A 318 -24.54 -27.11 12.11
N GLU A 319 -25.42 -26.12 12.15
CA GLU A 319 -26.29 -25.82 11.02
C GLU A 319 -25.42 -25.41 9.83
N MET A 320 -25.59 -26.07 8.68
CA MET A 320 -24.75 -25.84 7.51
C MET A 320 -25.35 -24.73 6.65
N CYS A 321 -24.55 -23.74 6.26
CA CYS A 321 -25.01 -22.72 5.32
C CYS A 321 -25.18 -23.34 3.92
N GLN A 322 -26.40 -23.33 3.38
CA GLN A 322 -26.76 -23.92 2.09
C GLN A 322 -26.99 -22.89 0.98
N SER A 323 -26.66 -21.61 1.22
CA SER A 323 -26.78 -20.56 0.20
C SER A 323 -25.74 -20.74 -0.92
N GLU A 324 -26.01 -20.17 -2.09
CA GLU A 324 -25.11 -20.29 -3.24
C GLU A 324 -23.77 -19.60 -2.98
N GLU A 325 -23.78 -18.48 -2.25
CA GLU A 325 -22.62 -17.70 -1.82
C GLU A 325 -21.75 -18.49 -0.84
N CYS A 326 -22.37 -19.19 0.11
CA CYS A 326 -21.68 -20.09 1.04
C CYS A 326 -21.05 -21.28 0.31
N ILE A 327 -21.71 -21.86 -0.69
CA ILE A 327 -21.17 -22.99 -1.48
C ILE A 327 -20.01 -22.53 -2.37
N LYS A 328 -20.13 -21.37 -3.03
CA LYS A 328 -19.04 -20.75 -3.81
C LYS A 328 -17.84 -20.39 -2.92
N THR A 329 -18.08 -19.81 -1.75
CA THR A 329 -17.05 -19.44 -0.78
C THR A 329 -16.36 -20.66 -0.19
N ALA A 330 -17.12 -21.72 0.15
CA ALA A 330 -16.58 -23.00 0.59
C ALA A 330 -15.57 -23.57 -0.42
N ALA A 331 -15.96 -23.65 -1.69
CA ALA A 331 -15.10 -24.12 -2.77
C ALA A 331 -13.85 -23.24 -2.90
N ARG A 332 -14.01 -21.92 -3.03
CA ARG A 332 -12.89 -20.97 -3.17
C ARG A 332 -11.87 -21.09 -2.03
N VAL A 333 -12.34 -21.15 -0.78
CA VAL A 333 -11.47 -21.25 0.40
C VAL A 333 -10.71 -22.59 0.40
N LEU A 334 -11.40 -23.71 0.19
CA LEU A 334 -10.78 -25.04 0.10
C LEU A 334 -9.77 -25.16 -1.04
N GLU A 335 -10.06 -24.53 -2.18
CA GLU A 335 -9.22 -24.60 -3.38
C GLU A 335 -7.97 -23.72 -3.30
N ALA A 336 -7.99 -22.67 -2.47
CA ALA A 336 -6.86 -21.78 -2.24
C ALA A 336 -5.84 -22.35 -1.23
N MET A 337 -6.30 -23.14 -0.27
CA MET A 337 -5.48 -23.66 0.85
C MET A 337 -4.51 -24.76 0.44
N ASN A 338 -3.34 -24.79 1.09
CA ASN A 338 -2.41 -25.91 1.09
C ASN A 338 -2.30 -26.52 2.50
N LYS A 339 -3.16 -27.50 2.78
CA LYS A 339 -3.19 -28.25 4.06
C LYS A 339 -1.92 -29.11 4.33
N SER A 340 -0.86 -29.02 3.52
CA SER A 340 0.46 -29.64 3.79
C SER A 340 1.49 -28.69 4.43
N VAL A 341 1.17 -27.40 4.55
CA VAL A 341 1.97 -26.39 5.26
C VAL A 341 1.40 -26.21 6.67
N ASP A 342 2.25 -26.03 7.68
CA ASP A 342 1.79 -25.69 9.03
C ASP A 342 1.38 -24.20 9.08
N PRO A 343 0.14 -23.86 9.46
CA PRO A 343 -0.32 -22.47 9.58
C PRO A 343 0.50 -21.63 10.56
N CYS A 344 1.24 -22.25 11.48
CA CYS A 344 2.08 -21.60 12.48
C CYS A 344 3.55 -21.42 12.03
N ASP A 345 3.95 -22.01 10.90
CA ASP A 345 5.24 -21.81 10.23
C ASP A 345 5.14 -20.81 9.06
N ASP A 346 4.08 -20.89 8.25
CA ASP A 346 3.84 -19.98 7.11
C ASP A 346 2.35 -19.89 6.76
N PHE A 347 1.64 -18.93 7.37
CA PHE A 347 0.20 -18.82 7.16
C PHE A 347 -0.19 -18.39 5.75
N TYR A 348 0.64 -17.59 5.08
CA TYR A 348 0.40 -17.19 3.69
C TYR A 348 0.38 -18.41 2.77
N ARG A 349 1.41 -19.25 2.86
CA ARG A 349 1.50 -20.47 2.06
C ARG A 349 0.42 -21.48 2.41
N PHE A 350 0.08 -21.64 3.69
CA PHE A 350 -1.07 -22.46 4.10
C PHE A 350 -2.40 -21.97 3.50
N ALA A 351 -2.62 -20.64 3.42
CA ALA A 351 -3.86 -20.06 2.93
C ALA A 351 -3.93 -19.93 1.39
N CYS A 352 -2.79 -19.79 0.69
CA CYS A 352 -2.72 -19.33 -0.69
C CYS A 352 -1.89 -20.16 -1.68
N ASP A 353 -1.03 -21.10 -1.27
CA ASP A 353 -0.22 -21.90 -2.23
C ASP A 353 -1.11 -22.60 -3.29
N GLY A 354 -2.32 -23.05 -2.90
CA GLY A 354 -3.28 -23.69 -3.79
C GLY A 354 -3.94 -22.72 -4.78
N TRP A 355 -4.14 -21.46 -4.37
CA TRP A 355 -4.64 -20.40 -5.27
C TRP A 355 -3.56 -20.05 -6.29
N VAL A 356 -2.33 -19.79 -5.83
CA VAL A 356 -1.18 -19.42 -6.68
C VAL A 356 -0.83 -20.54 -7.67
N ALA A 357 -0.98 -21.81 -7.28
CA ALA A 357 -0.78 -22.95 -8.17
C ALA A 357 -1.88 -23.10 -9.26
N LYS A 358 -3.06 -22.51 -9.06
CA LYS A 358 -4.20 -22.57 -10.01
C LYS A 358 -4.36 -21.31 -10.85
N HIS A 359 -3.89 -20.18 -10.34
CA HIS A 359 -3.93 -18.88 -11.00
C HIS A 359 -2.49 -18.45 -11.29
N PRO A 360 -1.80 -19.11 -12.27
CA PRO A 360 -0.55 -18.58 -12.78
C PRO A 360 -0.81 -17.16 -13.31
N ILE A 361 0.21 -16.32 -13.25
CA ILE A 361 0.13 -14.95 -13.77
C ILE A 361 -0.25 -15.04 -15.25
N PRO A 362 -1.40 -14.47 -15.68
CA PRO A 362 -1.81 -14.51 -17.07
C PRO A 362 -0.72 -13.91 -17.94
N GLN A 363 -0.59 -14.40 -19.17
CA GLN A 363 0.48 -13.92 -20.05
C GLN A 363 0.43 -12.40 -20.17
N SER A 364 -0.75 -11.79 -20.28
CA SER A 364 -0.89 -10.33 -20.36
C SER A 364 -0.92 -9.57 -19.02
N GLN A 365 -0.22 -10.03 -17.97
CA GLN A 365 -0.07 -9.35 -16.67
C GLN A 365 1.31 -9.64 -16.01
N VAL A 366 1.84 -8.73 -15.17
CA VAL A 366 3.09 -8.96 -14.38
C VAL A 366 2.79 -9.48 -12.98
N SER A 367 1.58 -9.22 -12.51
CA SER A 367 1.11 -9.61 -11.20
C SER A 367 -0.29 -10.13 -11.30
N TRP A 368 -0.61 -11.12 -10.48
CA TRP A 368 -1.95 -11.67 -10.43
C TRP A 368 -2.28 -11.99 -9.00
N ASP A 369 -3.20 -11.22 -8.43
CA ASP A 369 -3.78 -11.41 -7.11
C ASP A 369 -5.31 -11.25 -7.17
N GLN A 370 -6.00 -11.32 -6.03
CA GLN A 370 -7.46 -11.21 -6.00
C GLN A 370 -7.98 -9.83 -6.48
N LEU A 371 -7.18 -8.75 -6.35
CA LEU A 371 -7.54 -7.44 -6.88
C LEU A 371 -7.40 -7.43 -8.41
N SER A 372 -6.34 -8.03 -8.96
CA SER A 372 -6.21 -8.23 -10.42
C SER A 372 -7.39 -9.04 -10.98
N LEU A 373 -7.77 -10.13 -10.30
CA LEU A 373 -8.88 -10.99 -10.72
C LEU A 373 -10.24 -10.27 -10.67
N LEU A 374 -10.48 -9.43 -9.65
CA LEU A 374 -11.71 -8.64 -9.56
C LEU A 374 -11.73 -7.46 -10.56
N ARG A 375 -10.58 -6.84 -10.85
CA ARG A 375 -10.43 -5.86 -11.95
C ARG A 375 -10.73 -6.48 -13.30
N GLU A 376 -10.28 -7.71 -13.56
CA GLU A 376 -10.59 -8.42 -14.80
C GLU A 376 -12.09 -8.61 -15.00
N TYR A 377 -12.82 -9.05 -13.97
CA TYR A 377 -14.28 -9.17 -14.05
C TYR A 377 -14.96 -7.81 -14.23
N LEU A 378 -14.56 -6.77 -13.49
CA LEU A 378 -15.12 -5.43 -13.65
C LEU A 378 -14.87 -4.86 -15.06
N LEU A 379 -13.66 -5.00 -15.60
CA LEU A 379 -13.34 -4.57 -16.96
C LEU A 379 -14.15 -5.34 -18.01
N GLN A 380 -14.45 -6.63 -17.79
CA GLN A 380 -15.33 -7.40 -18.68
C GLN A 380 -16.78 -6.91 -18.62
N ASP A 381 -17.33 -6.68 -17.42
CA ASP A 381 -18.67 -6.09 -17.25
C ASP A 381 -18.76 -4.70 -17.90
N LEU A 382 -17.83 -3.79 -17.58
CA LEU A 382 -17.77 -2.44 -18.16
C LEU A 382 -17.62 -2.49 -19.69
N ARG A 383 -16.82 -3.41 -20.24
CA ARG A 383 -16.73 -3.62 -21.68
C ARG A 383 -18.08 -4.01 -22.29
N ILE A 384 -18.85 -4.90 -21.65
CA ILE A 384 -20.19 -5.28 -22.13
C ILE A 384 -21.11 -4.05 -22.16
N LEU A 385 -21.07 -3.19 -21.13
CA LEU A 385 -21.85 -1.93 -21.08
C LEU A 385 -21.41 -0.91 -22.16
N LEU A 386 -20.15 -0.98 -22.59
CA LEU A 386 -19.56 -0.11 -23.63
C LEU A 386 -19.76 -0.63 -25.07
N GLU A 387 -19.91 -1.94 -25.26
CA GLU A 387 -20.21 -2.58 -26.55
C GLU A 387 -21.71 -2.64 -26.87
N MET A 388 -22.59 -2.34 -25.89
CA MET A 388 -24.03 -2.22 -26.10
C MET A 388 -24.41 -1.11 -27.11
N PRO A 389 -25.56 -1.26 -27.81
CA PRO A 389 -26.16 -0.17 -28.58
C PRO A 389 -26.59 0.98 -27.67
N ASP A 390 -26.87 2.12 -28.28
CA ASP A 390 -27.38 3.32 -27.60
C ASP A 390 -28.91 3.34 -27.66
N GLU A 391 -29.58 3.19 -26.52
CA GLU A 391 -31.05 3.22 -26.41
C GLU A 391 -31.57 4.67 -26.41
N GLU A 392 -32.89 4.88 -26.51
CA GLU A 392 -33.46 6.24 -26.60
C GLU A 392 -33.27 7.03 -25.29
N ASP A 393 -33.47 6.38 -24.14
CA ASP A 393 -33.43 6.93 -22.78
C ASP A 393 -32.03 6.97 -22.13
N ASP A 394 -31.03 6.27 -22.69
CA ASP A 394 -29.62 6.34 -22.25
C ASP A 394 -29.13 7.80 -22.12
N LEU A 395 -28.46 8.14 -21.02
CA LEU A 395 -28.02 9.51 -20.75
C LEU A 395 -26.85 9.93 -21.67
N ARG A 396 -26.72 11.25 -21.93
CA ARG A 396 -25.65 11.82 -22.79
C ARG A 396 -24.24 11.35 -22.37
N PRO A 397 -23.87 11.30 -21.07
CA PRO A 397 -22.58 10.80 -20.63
C PRO A 397 -22.33 9.32 -20.96
N VAL A 398 -23.37 8.46 -20.90
CA VAL A 398 -23.25 7.03 -21.25
C VAL A 398 -23.01 6.86 -22.75
N LYS A 399 -23.74 7.62 -23.57
CA LYS A 399 -23.55 7.69 -25.02
C LYS A 399 -22.16 8.22 -25.39
N LEU A 400 -21.63 9.21 -24.66
CA LEU A 400 -20.25 9.70 -24.83
C LEU A 400 -19.19 8.67 -24.41
N ALA A 401 -19.37 7.97 -23.29
CA ALA A 401 -18.48 6.90 -22.83
C ALA A 401 -18.35 5.78 -23.89
N ARG A 402 -19.48 5.31 -24.42
CA ARG A 402 -19.52 4.35 -25.54
C ARG A 402 -18.88 4.90 -26.81
N ALA A 403 -19.07 6.19 -27.12
CA ALA A 403 -18.40 6.84 -28.26
C ALA A 403 -16.88 6.91 -28.08
N LEU A 404 -16.37 7.13 -26.86
CA LEU A 404 -14.94 7.12 -26.55
C LEU A 404 -14.38 5.71 -26.70
N TYR A 405 -15.05 4.68 -26.18
CA TYR A 405 -14.66 3.28 -26.38
C TYR A 405 -14.57 2.92 -27.87
N LYS A 406 -15.61 3.23 -28.65
CA LYS A 406 -15.66 3.02 -30.11
C LYS A 406 -14.51 3.76 -30.82
N THR A 407 -14.20 5.00 -30.41
CA THR A 407 -13.10 5.83 -30.95
C THR A 407 -11.71 5.31 -30.55
N CYS A 408 -11.57 4.76 -29.35
CA CYS A 408 -10.32 4.14 -28.88
C CYS A 408 -10.05 2.83 -29.63
N MET A 409 -11.08 2.03 -29.92
CA MET A 409 -10.94 0.77 -30.65
C MET A 409 -10.65 0.94 -32.14
N ASP A 410 -10.95 2.10 -32.75
CA ASP A 410 -10.63 2.41 -34.15
C ASP A 410 -9.13 2.69 -34.37
N THR A 411 -8.35 1.62 -34.44
CA THR A 411 -6.93 1.67 -34.82
C THR A 411 -6.72 2.16 -36.26
N ALA A 412 -7.67 2.00 -37.17
CA ALA A 412 -7.48 2.35 -38.58
C ALA A 412 -7.40 3.87 -38.77
N SER A 413 -8.27 4.64 -38.12
CA SER A 413 -8.17 6.10 -38.14
C SER A 413 -6.93 6.61 -37.41
N ILE A 414 -6.53 5.98 -36.31
CA ILE A 414 -5.34 6.36 -35.52
C ILE A 414 -4.04 6.17 -36.33
N GLU A 415 -3.84 5.01 -36.97
CA GLU A 415 -2.66 4.79 -37.83
C GLU A 415 -2.70 5.66 -39.09
N THR A 416 -3.88 6.10 -39.55
CA THR A 416 -4.03 7.02 -40.70
C THR A 416 -3.67 8.46 -40.35
N LEU A 417 -3.96 8.92 -39.13
CA LEU A 417 -3.57 10.25 -38.63
C LEU A 417 -2.07 10.32 -38.29
N GLY A 418 -1.51 9.22 -37.76
CA GLY A 418 -0.09 9.11 -37.45
C GLY A 418 0.41 10.17 -36.47
N LEU A 419 1.47 10.90 -36.85
CA LEU A 419 2.15 11.89 -36.00
C LEU A 419 1.62 13.33 -36.15
N GLU A 420 0.76 13.64 -37.12
CA GLU A 420 0.35 15.02 -37.40
C GLU A 420 -0.25 15.75 -36.17
N PRO A 421 -1.13 15.11 -35.35
CA PRO A 421 -1.70 15.76 -34.16
C PRO A 421 -0.65 16.17 -33.10
N ILE A 422 0.50 15.48 -33.06
CA ILE A 422 1.60 15.79 -32.14
C ILE A 422 2.34 17.06 -32.58
N PHE A 423 2.46 17.30 -33.88
CA PHE A 423 3.10 18.51 -34.41
C PHE A 423 2.27 19.76 -34.14
N GLU A 424 0.93 19.67 -34.24
CA GLU A 424 0.04 20.75 -33.79
C GLU A 424 0.20 21.07 -32.30
N VAL A 425 0.28 20.03 -31.44
CA VAL A 425 0.52 20.21 -30.00
C VAL A 425 1.85 20.89 -29.75
N PHE A 426 2.92 20.45 -30.42
CA PHE A 426 4.25 21.04 -30.28
C PHE A 426 4.26 22.52 -30.68
N GLU A 427 3.59 22.91 -31.77
CA GLU A 427 3.45 24.33 -32.14
C GLU A 427 2.72 25.13 -31.05
N LYS A 428 1.59 24.63 -30.51
CA LYS A 428 0.79 25.30 -29.47
C LYS A 428 1.60 25.55 -28.17
N ILE A 429 2.37 24.56 -27.70
CA ILE A 429 3.23 24.69 -26.50
C ILE A 429 4.56 25.42 -26.75
N GLY A 430 4.95 25.64 -28.01
CA GLY A 430 6.18 26.36 -28.37
C GLY A 430 7.44 25.48 -28.55
N LEU A 431 7.26 24.19 -28.86
CA LEU A 431 8.32 23.24 -29.18
C LEU A 431 8.44 22.98 -30.71
N PRO A 432 9.64 22.63 -31.21
CA PRO A 432 9.80 22.27 -32.62
C PRO A 432 9.22 20.89 -32.92
N ALA A 433 8.51 20.75 -34.05
CA ALA A 433 7.98 19.46 -34.54
C ALA A 433 9.05 18.36 -34.65
N ASN A 434 10.27 18.72 -35.03
CA ASN A 434 11.42 17.80 -35.14
C ASN A 434 12.32 17.89 -33.89
N PRO A 435 12.96 16.78 -33.47
CA PRO A 435 13.81 16.78 -32.28
C PRO A 435 14.99 17.76 -32.38
N PRO A 436 15.44 18.39 -31.27
CA PRO A 436 16.54 19.34 -31.25
C PRO A 436 17.93 18.68 -31.38
N LEU A 437 18.20 18.10 -32.54
CA LEU A 437 19.45 17.38 -32.88
C LEU A 437 20.65 18.31 -33.10
N GLN A 438 20.45 19.62 -33.25
CA GLN A 438 21.52 20.59 -33.50
C GLN A 438 22.23 21.05 -32.21
N VAL A 439 23.52 21.38 -32.30
CA VAL A 439 24.30 21.88 -31.14
C VAL A 439 23.85 23.28 -30.71
N LYS A 440 23.43 24.11 -31.67
CA LYS A 440 22.73 25.37 -31.40
C LYS A 440 21.23 25.10 -31.46
N VAL A 441 20.52 25.42 -30.39
CA VAL A 441 19.05 25.47 -30.32
C VAL A 441 18.62 26.93 -30.16
N PRO A 442 17.39 27.31 -30.53
CA PRO A 442 16.79 28.58 -30.10
C PRO A 442 16.77 28.69 -28.56
N SER A 443 16.71 29.91 -28.03
CA SER A 443 16.39 30.11 -26.62
C SER A 443 14.93 29.72 -26.40
N LEU A 444 14.69 28.75 -25.51
CA LEU A 444 13.35 28.33 -25.12
C LEU A 444 12.92 29.11 -23.87
N ASP A 445 11.66 29.55 -23.83
CA ASP A 445 11.04 30.03 -22.59
C ASP A 445 10.54 28.81 -21.80
N LEU A 446 11.44 28.24 -21.00
CA LEU A 446 11.18 26.98 -20.27
C LEU A 446 9.96 27.09 -19.36
N SER A 447 9.75 28.25 -18.72
CA SER A 447 8.62 28.49 -17.83
C SER A 447 7.30 28.60 -18.61
N GLN A 448 7.26 29.36 -19.71
CA GLN A 448 6.04 29.43 -20.53
C GLN A 448 5.70 28.08 -21.20
N ILE A 449 6.71 27.35 -21.70
CA ILE A 449 6.51 26.02 -22.29
C ILE A 449 5.99 25.03 -21.25
N ALA A 450 6.58 25.00 -20.04
CA ALA A 450 6.12 24.11 -18.97
C ALA A 450 4.67 24.43 -18.54
N GLY A 451 4.33 25.72 -18.41
CA GLY A 451 2.98 26.13 -18.02
C GLY A 451 1.93 25.74 -19.07
N ARG A 452 2.22 26.02 -20.36
CA ARG A 452 1.36 25.59 -21.48
C ARG A 452 1.27 24.07 -21.61
N THR A 453 2.31 23.34 -21.23
CA THR A 453 2.29 21.87 -21.26
C THR A 453 1.33 21.32 -20.20
N ARG A 454 1.36 21.81 -18.94
CA ARG A 454 0.35 21.43 -17.93
C ARG A 454 -1.05 21.84 -18.36
N ARG A 455 -1.22 23.04 -18.96
CA ARG A 455 -2.53 23.53 -19.41
C ARG A 455 -3.14 22.75 -20.58
N ILE A 456 -2.34 22.32 -21.56
CA ILE A 456 -2.83 21.70 -22.81
C ILE A 456 -2.82 20.17 -22.76
N LEU A 457 -1.94 19.58 -21.94
CA LEU A 457 -1.68 18.12 -21.92
C LEU A 457 -1.77 17.48 -20.53
N GLY A 458 -2.11 18.25 -19.49
CA GLY A 458 -2.01 17.78 -18.09
C GLY A 458 -0.57 17.55 -17.60
N LEU A 459 0.41 17.46 -18.51
CA LEU A 459 1.77 17.04 -18.21
C LEU A 459 2.61 18.12 -17.52
N ASN A 460 3.02 17.84 -16.28
CA ASN A 460 3.95 18.65 -15.51
C ASN A 460 5.40 18.49 -16.01
N LEU A 461 6.14 19.61 -16.14
CA LEU A 461 7.52 19.65 -16.63
C LEU A 461 8.44 20.41 -15.67
N LEU A 462 9.45 19.72 -15.13
CA LEU A 462 10.44 20.19 -14.14
C LEU A 462 9.86 20.65 -12.77
N VAL A 463 8.58 21.01 -12.72
CA VAL A 463 7.84 21.45 -11.53
C VAL A 463 6.47 20.79 -11.58
N ASN A 464 5.99 20.25 -10.46
CA ASN A 464 4.60 19.82 -10.30
C ASN A 464 3.74 21.03 -9.91
N PHE A 465 2.58 21.19 -10.56
CA PHE A 465 1.55 22.16 -10.23
C PHE A 465 0.18 21.47 -10.22
N TYR A 466 -0.57 21.73 -9.16
CA TYR A 466 -1.98 21.34 -9.01
C TYR A 466 -2.69 22.31 -8.07
N ILE A 467 -4.03 22.30 -8.10
CA ILE A 467 -4.87 22.95 -7.11
C ILE A 467 -5.54 21.88 -6.26
N SER A 468 -5.54 22.11 -4.95
CA SER A 468 -6.20 21.29 -3.93
C SER A 468 -6.52 22.19 -2.75
N GLU A 469 -7.25 21.65 -1.78
CA GLU A 469 -7.57 22.28 -0.51
C GLU A 469 -6.30 22.75 0.23
N ASP A 470 -6.33 23.96 0.82
CA ASP A 470 -5.24 24.46 1.66
C ASP A 470 -5.04 23.48 2.83
N ILE A 471 -3.93 22.73 2.80
CA ILE A 471 -3.64 21.68 3.80
C ILE A 471 -3.57 22.20 5.25
N ARG A 472 -3.57 23.51 5.49
CA ARG A 472 -3.57 24.13 6.83
C ARG A 472 -4.95 24.63 7.26
N ASP A 473 -5.87 24.77 6.31
CA ASP A 473 -7.22 25.34 6.42
C ASP A 473 -8.08 24.87 5.24
N THR A 474 -8.61 23.65 5.31
CA THR A 474 -9.29 22.96 4.20
C THR A 474 -10.69 23.53 3.89
N THR A 475 -10.93 24.81 4.18
CA THR A 475 -12.15 25.57 3.85
C THR A 475 -12.01 26.37 2.55
N ARG A 476 -10.82 26.37 1.92
CA ARG A 476 -10.49 27.04 0.65
C ARG A 476 -9.55 26.18 -0.21
N ASN A 477 -9.56 26.41 -1.51
CA ASN A 477 -8.56 25.89 -2.44
C ASN A 477 -7.28 26.74 -2.47
N ARG A 478 -6.19 26.15 -3.00
CA ARG A 478 -4.84 26.73 -3.00
C ARG A 478 -4.01 26.19 -4.17
N ILE A 479 -3.12 27.03 -4.70
CA ILE A 479 -2.05 26.57 -5.59
C ILE A 479 -1.03 25.77 -4.75
N MET A 480 -0.72 24.55 -5.17
CA MET A 480 0.33 23.73 -4.59
C MET A 480 1.43 23.46 -5.62
N THR A 481 2.68 23.36 -5.16
CA THR A 481 3.82 23.06 -6.04
C THR A 481 4.93 22.27 -5.36
N GLU A 482 5.52 21.34 -6.10
CA GLU A 482 6.51 20.40 -5.60
C GLU A 482 7.43 19.86 -6.71
N GLN A 483 8.34 18.94 -6.36
CA GLN A 483 9.20 18.28 -7.33
C GLN A 483 8.42 17.30 -8.24
N VAL A 484 8.93 17.08 -9.46
CA VAL A 484 8.37 16.10 -10.40
C VAL A 484 9.43 15.05 -10.78
N SER A 485 9.01 13.79 -10.93
CA SER A 485 9.89 12.70 -11.35
C SER A 485 10.42 12.91 -12.77
N PRO A 486 11.72 12.61 -13.06
CA PRO A 486 12.32 12.86 -14.37
C PRO A 486 12.02 11.76 -15.40
N ALA A 487 10.75 11.33 -15.48
CA ALA A 487 10.17 10.26 -16.31
C ALA A 487 10.73 8.83 -16.11
N PHE A 488 11.82 8.67 -15.35
CA PHE A 488 12.24 7.38 -14.82
C PHE A 488 12.61 7.56 -13.35
N SER A 489 12.22 6.60 -12.52
CA SER A 489 12.24 6.67 -11.07
C SER A 489 13.61 7.02 -10.48
N GLU A 490 13.64 7.98 -9.55
CA GLU A 490 14.87 8.49 -8.97
C GLU A 490 15.61 7.40 -8.19
N ARG A 491 14.89 6.42 -7.63
CA ARG A 491 15.47 5.28 -6.92
C ARG A 491 16.32 4.39 -7.82
N TYR A 492 15.92 4.21 -9.09
CA TYR A 492 16.74 3.52 -10.08
C TYR A 492 17.93 4.37 -10.55
N LEU A 493 17.71 5.67 -10.80
CA LEU A 493 18.75 6.60 -11.26
C LEU A 493 19.86 6.87 -10.22
N LEU A 494 19.56 6.74 -8.93
CA LEU A 494 20.48 7.00 -7.82
C LEU A 494 21.33 5.78 -7.42
N ASP A 495 20.92 4.55 -7.73
CA ASP A 495 21.72 3.32 -7.55
C ASP A 495 21.98 2.58 -8.90
N PRO A 496 22.74 3.19 -9.83
CA PRO A 496 22.98 2.63 -11.16
C PRO A 496 23.91 1.39 -11.16
N GLN A 497 24.45 0.99 -10.00
CA GLN A 497 25.20 -0.27 -9.87
C GLN A 497 24.27 -1.44 -9.58
N ARG A 498 23.23 -1.24 -8.77
CA ARG A 498 22.19 -2.24 -8.51
C ARG A 498 21.22 -2.42 -9.68
N PHE A 499 20.96 -1.35 -10.42
CA PHE A 499 19.95 -1.30 -11.49
C PHE A 499 20.54 -1.10 -12.90
N GLN A 500 21.75 -1.62 -13.13
CA GLN A 500 22.45 -1.48 -14.41
C GLN A 500 21.67 -2.09 -15.60
N SER A 501 20.85 -3.11 -15.37
CA SER A 501 20.07 -3.77 -16.43
C SER A 501 18.93 -2.88 -16.88
N GLU A 502 18.13 -2.41 -15.94
CA GLU A 502 16.90 -1.64 -16.13
C GLU A 502 17.20 -0.28 -16.77
N LEU A 503 18.25 0.41 -16.29
CA LEU A 503 18.78 1.62 -16.92
C LEU A 503 19.33 1.36 -18.34
N GLY A 504 19.87 0.16 -18.58
CA GLY A 504 20.33 -0.29 -19.89
C GLY A 504 19.19 -0.48 -20.89
N GLU A 505 18.07 -1.07 -20.45
CA GLU A 505 16.86 -1.24 -21.27
C GLU A 505 16.16 0.11 -21.51
N TYR A 506 16.04 0.97 -20.49
CA TYR A 506 15.47 2.31 -20.66
C TYR A 506 16.28 3.16 -21.65
N LYS A 507 17.62 3.03 -21.64
CA LYS A 507 18.48 3.63 -22.67
C LYS A 507 18.20 3.08 -24.08
N LYS A 508 17.91 1.78 -24.24
CA LYS A 508 17.51 1.21 -25.55
C LYS A 508 16.15 1.74 -25.99
N TYR A 509 15.20 1.88 -25.07
CA TYR A 509 13.88 2.47 -25.33
C TYR A 509 14.01 3.90 -25.88
N ILE A 510 14.70 4.79 -25.16
CA ILE A 510 14.94 6.17 -25.64
C ILE A 510 15.62 6.15 -27.01
N LYS A 511 16.66 5.32 -27.19
CA LYS A 511 17.36 5.19 -28.48
C LYS A 511 16.39 4.80 -29.62
N ALA A 512 15.54 3.80 -29.41
CA ALA A 512 14.60 3.31 -30.42
C ALA A 512 13.51 4.36 -30.75
N MET A 513 12.92 4.97 -29.74
CA MET A 513 11.95 6.08 -29.90
C MET A 513 12.56 7.22 -30.72
N MET A 514 13.80 7.60 -30.41
CA MET A 514 14.52 8.65 -31.13
C MET A 514 14.95 8.26 -32.55
N GLU A 515 15.14 6.97 -32.85
CA GLU A 515 15.35 6.47 -34.21
C GLU A 515 14.10 6.67 -35.07
N PHE A 516 12.89 6.42 -34.53
CA PHE A 516 11.62 6.76 -35.22
C PHE A 516 11.39 8.28 -35.32
N ALA A 517 11.85 9.07 -34.34
CA ALA A 517 11.87 10.53 -34.42
C ALA A 517 12.91 11.11 -35.41
N GLY A 518 13.62 10.27 -36.18
CA GLY A 518 14.58 10.71 -37.19
C GLY A 518 15.95 11.14 -36.66
N ALA A 519 16.30 10.83 -35.40
CA ALA A 519 17.62 11.16 -34.83
C ALA A 519 18.79 10.43 -35.50
N GLY A 520 18.52 9.31 -36.18
CA GLY A 520 19.53 8.46 -36.82
C GLY A 520 20.69 8.15 -35.88
N ASN A 521 21.93 8.34 -36.34
CA ASN A 521 23.15 8.09 -35.55
C ASN A 521 23.23 8.89 -34.23
N ARG A 522 22.43 9.95 -34.02
CA ARG A 522 22.41 10.68 -32.74
C ARG A 522 21.61 9.96 -31.64
N SER A 523 20.74 9.02 -31.98
CA SER A 523 19.84 8.30 -31.05
C SER A 523 20.51 7.83 -29.76
N THR A 524 21.68 7.20 -29.89
CA THR A 524 22.41 6.59 -28.76
C THR A 524 22.97 7.68 -27.84
N SER A 525 23.59 8.72 -28.40
CA SER A 525 24.06 9.88 -27.63
C SER A 525 22.92 10.71 -27.03
N PHE A 526 21.75 10.76 -27.68
CA PHE A 526 20.56 11.40 -27.12
C PHE A 526 20.09 10.64 -25.87
N ALA A 527 20.02 9.31 -25.94
CA ALA A 527 19.66 8.48 -24.78
C ALA A 527 20.65 8.63 -23.61
N ASP A 528 21.96 8.76 -23.88
CA ASP A 528 22.96 9.11 -22.86
C ASP A 528 22.72 10.51 -22.25
N GLU A 529 22.51 11.54 -23.10
CA GLU A 529 22.25 12.92 -22.64
C GLU A 529 21.00 13.03 -21.74
N ILE A 530 19.92 12.33 -22.11
CA ILE A 530 18.68 12.26 -21.33
C ILE A 530 18.93 11.58 -19.99
N LEU A 531 19.52 10.38 -19.99
CA LEU A 531 19.74 9.61 -18.78
C LEU A 531 20.67 10.33 -17.79
N GLU A 532 21.72 11.00 -18.29
CA GLU A 532 22.61 11.82 -17.46
C GLU A 532 21.87 13.03 -16.86
N PHE A 533 20.94 13.65 -17.57
CA PHE A 533 20.19 14.80 -17.07
C PHE A 533 19.05 14.40 -16.11
N SER A 534 18.29 13.34 -16.39
CA SER A 534 17.36 12.75 -15.41
C SER A 534 18.08 12.39 -14.11
N THR A 535 19.29 11.80 -14.20
CA THR A 535 20.14 11.49 -13.03
C THR A 535 20.59 12.75 -12.27
N LYS A 536 20.68 13.93 -12.91
CA LYS A 536 20.97 15.20 -12.23
C LYS A 536 19.73 15.78 -11.55
N ILE A 537 18.55 15.64 -12.13
CA ILE A 537 17.26 16.01 -11.51
C ILE A 537 17.03 15.15 -10.26
N ALA A 538 17.18 13.83 -10.37
CA ALA A 538 17.11 12.88 -9.26
C ALA A 538 18.04 13.23 -8.07
N LYS A 539 19.20 13.85 -8.34
CA LYS A 539 20.17 14.27 -7.31
C LYS A 539 19.87 15.61 -6.65
N ILE A 540 18.87 16.35 -7.15
CA ILE A 540 18.41 17.60 -6.53
C ILE A 540 17.05 17.48 -5.86
N MET A 541 16.30 16.41 -6.13
CA MET A 541 15.07 16.05 -5.40
C MET A 541 15.36 15.74 -3.92
N ASP A 542 14.35 15.93 -3.08
CA ASP A 542 14.33 15.46 -1.70
C ASP A 542 13.69 14.06 -1.65
N THR A 543 14.23 13.15 -0.84
CA THR A 543 13.84 11.72 -0.90
C THR A 543 12.43 11.45 -0.34
N PRO A 544 11.76 10.34 -0.70
CA PRO A 544 10.47 9.97 -0.10
C PRO A 544 10.53 9.79 1.42
N GLU A 545 11.65 9.29 1.94
CA GLU A 545 11.95 9.21 3.38
C GLU A 545 12.07 10.59 4.04
N GLU A 546 12.67 11.58 3.35
CA GLU A 546 12.71 12.97 3.83
C GLU A 546 11.33 13.63 3.76
N ARG A 547 10.58 13.45 2.67
CA ARG A 547 9.21 13.99 2.47
C ARG A 547 8.19 13.48 3.50
N ARG A 548 8.32 12.23 3.97
CA ARG A 548 7.51 11.68 5.08
C ARG A 548 7.91 12.22 6.47
N SER A 549 9.05 12.91 6.61
CA SER A 549 9.56 13.35 7.91
C SER A 549 8.75 14.49 8.53
N VAL A 550 8.72 14.54 9.87
CA VAL A 550 8.25 15.71 10.64
C VAL A 550 9.13 16.95 10.47
N HIS A 551 10.30 16.81 9.83
CA HIS A 551 11.20 17.90 9.46
C HIS A 551 11.07 18.34 8.00
N HIS A 552 10.14 17.76 7.22
CA HIS A 552 9.72 18.34 5.95
C HIS A 552 8.73 19.48 6.22
N PHE A 553 9.07 20.67 5.75
CA PHE A 553 8.36 21.91 6.08
C PHE A 553 7.69 22.50 4.85
N PHE A 554 6.36 22.64 4.90
CA PHE A 554 5.59 23.30 3.85
C PHE A 554 5.67 24.82 3.99
N HIS A 555 5.99 25.53 2.91
CA HIS A 555 6.12 26.99 2.90
C HIS A 555 4.89 27.63 2.23
N ASP A 556 4.17 28.50 2.95
CA ASP A 556 3.03 29.29 2.44
C ASP A 556 3.50 30.73 2.14
N VAL A 557 3.82 31.00 0.87
CA VAL A 557 4.50 32.21 0.39
C VAL A 557 3.77 32.83 -0.80
N THR A 558 3.84 34.15 -0.98
CA THR A 558 3.32 34.77 -2.22
C THR A 558 4.12 34.31 -3.44
N ILE A 559 3.59 34.50 -4.64
CA ILE A 559 4.32 34.13 -5.88
C ILE A 559 5.58 34.99 -6.04
N ASP A 560 5.55 36.26 -5.64
CA ASP A 560 6.73 37.13 -5.65
C ASP A 560 7.74 36.76 -4.54
N GLU A 561 7.30 36.26 -3.38
CA GLU A 561 8.17 35.66 -2.36
C GLU A 561 8.81 34.35 -2.87
N LEU A 562 8.04 33.51 -3.57
CA LEU A 562 8.52 32.27 -4.20
C LEU A 562 9.60 32.57 -5.26
N GLN A 563 9.37 33.57 -6.13
CA GLN A 563 10.36 34.02 -7.11
C GLN A 563 11.66 34.47 -6.43
N GLN A 564 11.57 35.29 -5.38
CA GLN A 564 12.74 35.71 -4.57
C GLN A 564 13.47 34.52 -3.94
N LEU A 565 12.73 33.53 -3.42
CA LEU A 565 13.30 32.33 -2.80
C LEU A 565 13.97 31.40 -3.80
N THR A 566 13.53 31.34 -5.06
CA THR A 566 14.19 30.54 -6.12
C THR A 566 15.36 31.29 -6.80
N ASP A 567 15.31 32.62 -6.87
CA ASP A 567 16.31 33.45 -7.58
C ASP A 567 17.61 33.70 -6.79
N LEU A 568 17.71 33.21 -5.53
CA LEU A 568 18.82 33.45 -4.58
C LEU A 568 20.25 33.24 -5.11
N ARG A 569 20.43 32.57 -6.26
CA ARG A 569 21.76 32.34 -6.89
C ARG A 569 21.76 32.58 -8.39
N VAL A 570 20.74 32.12 -9.13
CA VAL A 570 20.63 32.31 -10.59
C VAL A 570 19.16 32.39 -11.01
N GLN A 571 18.83 33.40 -11.81
CA GLN A 571 17.54 33.56 -12.47
C GLN A 571 17.47 32.67 -13.72
N GLN A 572 16.75 31.55 -13.66
CA GLN A 572 16.49 30.65 -14.80
C GLN A 572 15.03 30.17 -14.91
N TRP A 573 14.19 30.54 -13.94
CA TRP A 573 12.76 30.18 -13.90
C TRP A 573 11.95 31.44 -13.57
N ASN A 574 10.79 31.60 -14.19
CA ASN A 574 9.91 32.74 -13.94
C ASN A 574 8.50 32.25 -13.63
N TRP A 575 8.11 32.35 -12.36
CA TRP A 575 6.83 31.85 -11.86
C TRP A 575 5.65 32.57 -12.48
N THR A 576 5.75 33.88 -12.73
CA THR A 576 4.71 34.65 -13.42
C THR A 576 4.46 34.12 -14.84
N ARG A 577 5.49 33.78 -15.63
CA ARG A 577 5.33 33.18 -16.97
C ARG A 577 4.84 31.74 -16.93
N TYR A 578 5.28 30.95 -15.94
CA TYR A 578 4.76 29.60 -15.73
C TYR A 578 3.26 29.62 -15.43
N LEU A 579 2.84 30.41 -14.44
CA LEU A 579 1.43 30.55 -14.06
C LEU A 579 0.59 31.21 -15.16
N ASN A 580 1.10 32.21 -15.88
CA ASN A 580 0.39 32.78 -17.04
C ASN A 580 0.22 31.78 -18.20
N GLY A 581 1.11 30.80 -18.34
CA GLY A 581 0.95 29.69 -19.29
C GLY A 581 -0.01 28.60 -18.79
N ILE A 582 -0.14 28.46 -17.47
CA ILE A 582 -1.12 27.56 -16.83
C ILE A 582 -2.53 28.14 -16.95
N PHE A 583 -2.78 29.36 -16.47
CA PHE A 583 -4.10 29.98 -16.45
C PHE A 583 -4.53 30.57 -17.82
N GLU A 584 -3.85 30.21 -18.91
CA GLU A 584 -4.17 30.66 -20.27
C GLU A 584 -5.55 30.13 -20.70
N ASN A 585 -6.43 31.04 -21.08
CA ASN A 585 -7.85 30.78 -21.39
C ASN A 585 -8.60 30.08 -20.23
N THR A 586 -8.55 30.69 -19.04
CA THR A 586 -9.38 30.36 -17.86
C THR A 586 -10.03 31.62 -17.30
N ASN A 587 -11.04 31.49 -16.43
CA ASN A 587 -11.70 32.63 -15.80
C ASN A 587 -10.96 33.17 -14.56
N VAL A 588 -9.84 32.54 -14.18
CA VAL A 588 -9.08 32.89 -12.97
C VAL A 588 -7.86 33.74 -13.28
N THR A 589 -7.88 34.98 -12.78
CA THR A 589 -6.69 35.85 -12.72
C THR A 589 -5.88 35.53 -11.46
N VAL A 590 -4.56 35.46 -11.60
CA VAL A 590 -3.59 35.28 -10.51
C VAL A 590 -2.85 36.59 -10.26
N ASN A 591 -2.74 37.02 -9.00
CA ASN A 591 -2.01 38.23 -8.60
C ASN A 591 -0.78 37.87 -7.78
N THR A 592 0.42 38.18 -8.28
CA THR A 592 1.68 37.70 -7.69
C THR A 592 1.99 38.25 -6.29
N GLU A 593 1.47 39.44 -5.97
CA GLU A 593 1.67 40.09 -4.67
C GLU A 593 0.77 39.51 -3.56
N SER A 594 -0.38 38.92 -3.92
CA SER A 594 -1.41 38.51 -2.94
C SER A 594 -1.80 37.04 -2.99
N ASP A 595 -1.73 36.39 -4.15
CA ASP A 595 -1.90 34.95 -4.24
C ASP A 595 -0.68 34.23 -3.66
N LYS A 596 -0.96 33.21 -2.87
CA LYS A 596 0.04 32.41 -2.19
C LYS A 596 0.02 30.98 -2.68
N VAL A 597 1.20 30.36 -2.64
CA VAL A 597 1.48 29.00 -3.05
C VAL A 597 1.93 28.21 -1.83
N ILE A 598 1.44 26.99 -1.68
CA ILE A 598 2.02 26.02 -0.74
C ILE A 598 3.11 25.24 -1.48
N VAL A 599 4.34 25.46 -1.06
CA VAL A 599 5.53 24.81 -1.61
C VAL A 599 5.90 23.63 -0.74
N MET A 600 6.00 22.44 -1.34
CA MET A 600 6.41 21.22 -0.65
C MET A 600 7.94 21.11 -0.59
N ASP A 601 8.61 21.06 -1.74
CA ASP A 601 10.07 20.83 -1.83
C ASP A 601 10.82 22.12 -2.20
N LEU A 602 10.83 23.10 -1.30
CA LEU A 602 11.52 24.38 -1.57
C LEU A 602 13.01 24.19 -1.89
N HIS A 603 13.65 23.17 -1.31
CA HIS A 603 15.05 22.83 -1.52
C HIS A 603 15.30 22.29 -2.94
N TYR A 604 14.39 21.50 -3.53
CA TYR A 604 14.41 21.14 -4.94
C TYR A 604 14.25 22.39 -5.83
N LEU A 605 13.23 23.21 -5.58
CA LEU A 605 12.95 24.42 -6.39
C LEU A 605 14.06 25.46 -6.31
N GLN A 606 14.81 25.54 -5.21
CA GLN A 606 16.02 26.35 -5.10
C GLN A 606 17.20 25.81 -5.92
N LYS A 607 17.35 24.49 -6.03
CA LYS A 607 18.41 23.84 -6.82
C LYS A 607 18.11 23.85 -8.32
N LEU A 608 16.85 23.74 -8.73
CA LEU A 608 16.45 23.61 -10.13
C LEU A 608 16.99 24.75 -11.04
N PRO A 609 16.83 26.06 -10.72
CA PRO A 609 17.44 27.14 -11.51
C PRO A 609 18.96 27.04 -11.61
N GLN A 610 19.64 26.54 -10.57
CA GLN A 610 21.09 26.35 -10.58
C GLN A 610 21.51 25.19 -11.50
N LEU A 611 20.75 24.09 -11.49
CA LEU A 611 20.97 22.94 -12.39
C LEU A 611 20.73 23.35 -13.85
N LEU A 612 19.69 24.12 -14.13
CA LEU A 612 19.44 24.68 -15.47
C LEU A 612 20.59 25.59 -15.91
N ALA A 613 21.05 26.51 -15.05
CA ALA A 613 22.13 27.45 -15.37
C ALA A 613 23.47 26.79 -15.76
N ILE A 614 23.80 25.63 -15.19
CA ILE A 614 25.04 24.90 -15.48
C ILE A 614 24.89 23.85 -16.59
N THR A 615 23.67 23.61 -17.07
CA THR A 615 23.39 22.60 -18.10
C THR A 615 23.40 23.23 -19.49
N PRO A 616 24.01 22.59 -20.52
CA PRO A 616 23.95 23.12 -21.88
C PRO A 616 22.49 23.31 -22.34
N PRO A 617 22.10 24.49 -22.86
CA PRO A 617 20.71 24.75 -23.27
C PRO A 617 20.17 23.73 -24.29
N ALA A 618 21.05 23.18 -25.13
CA ALA A 618 20.71 22.13 -26.08
C ALA A 618 20.39 20.77 -25.44
N THR A 619 20.88 20.48 -24.23
CA THR A 619 20.49 19.30 -23.45
C THR A 619 19.16 19.52 -22.74
N ILE A 620 18.92 20.72 -22.19
CA ILE A 620 17.62 21.09 -21.59
C ILE A 620 16.51 21.02 -22.66
N ALA A 621 16.76 21.57 -23.85
CA ALA A 621 15.84 21.51 -24.97
C ALA A 621 15.53 20.07 -25.41
N ARG A 622 16.51 19.16 -25.37
CA ARG A 622 16.30 17.72 -25.65
C ARG A 622 15.47 17.05 -24.57
N PHE A 623 15.72 17.37 -23.29
CA PHE A 623 14.96 16.81 -22.18
C PHE A 623 13.49 17.24 -22.23
N ILE A 624 13.21 18.53 -22.36
CA ILE A 624 11.83 19.04 -22.47
C ILE A 624 11.12 18.44 -23.69
N TRP A 625 11.78 18.39 -24.85
CA TRP A 625 11.21 17.76 -26.05
C TRP A 625 10.96 16.27 -25.86
N TRP A 626 11.89 15.55 -25.21
CA TRP A 626 11.75 14.14 -24.88
C TRP A 626 10.56 13.88 -23.96
N SER A 627 10.46 14.59 -22.82
CA SER A 627 9.40 14.37 -21.83
C SER A 627 7.99 14.49 -22.43
N VAL A 628 7.77 15.49 -23.31
CA VAL A 628 6.48 15.62 -24.00
C VAL A 628 6.31 14.53 -25.06
N TYR A 629 7.34 14.28 -25.89
CA TYR A 629 7.28 13.27 -26.95
C TYR A 629 7.02 11.85 -26.43
N SER A 630 7.69 11.43 -25.36
CA SER A 630 7.53 10.09 -24.77
C SER A 630 6.16 9.89 -24.13
N ALA A 631 5.56 10.94 -23.57
CA ALA A 631 4.23 10.87 -22.95
C ALA A 631 3.11 10.74 -23.99
N ILE A 632 3.13 11.54 -25.07
CA ILE A 632 1.98 11.63 -25.99
C ILE A 632 2.08 10.73 -27.24
N THR A 633 3.27 10.21 -27.59
CA THR A 633 3.40 9.29 -28.74
C THR A 633 2.69 7.94 -28.61
N PRO A 634 2.59 7.28 -27.44
CA PRO A 634 1.84 6.03 -27.29
C PRO A 634 0.35 6.13 -27.66
N LEU A 635 -0.23 7.32 -27.61
CA LEU A 635 -1.61 7.62 -28.02
C LEU A 635 -1.81 7.60 -29.56
N THR A 636 -0.72 7.55 -30.34
CA THR A 636 -0.73 7.58 -31.81
C THR A 636 -0.42 6.21 -32.41
N LEU A 637 0.69 6.04 -33.13
CA LEU A 637 1.05 4.81 -33.85
C LEU A 637 1.30 3.63 -32.91
N GLN A 638 0.86 2.44 -33.34
CA GLN A 638 1.12 1.17 -32.66
C GLN A 638 2.61 0.90 -32.46
N LYS A 639 3.46 1.45 -33.33
CA LYS A 639 4.92 1.38 -33.22
C LYS A 639 5.47 1.95 -31.92
N PHE A 640 4.83 2.95 -31.30
CA PHE A 640 5.26 3.50 -30.01
C PHE A 640 4.84 2.60 -28.84
N ARG A 641 3.59 2.11 -28.85
CA ARG A 641 3.10 1.12 -27.88
C ARG A 641 3.95 -0.17 -27.92
N ASP A 642 4.36 -0.60 -29.11
CA ASP A 642 5.29 -1.73 -29.29
C ASP A 642 6.67 -1.49 -28.67
N LEU A 643 7.13 -0.24 -28.55
CA LEU A 643 8.43 0.08 -27.95
C LEU A 643 8.34 0.19 -26.42
N GLY A 644 7.24 0.72 -25.88
CA GLY A 644 6.95 0.67 -24.43
C GLY A 644 6.80 -0.77 -23.94
N PHE A 645 6.04 -1.58 -24.67
CA PHE A 645 5.99 -3.03 -24.56
C PHE A 645 7.41 -3.64 -24.53
N GLN A 646 8.24 -3.41 -25.56
CA GLN A 646 9.62 -3.95 -25.61
C GLN A 646 10.55 -3.46 -24.48
N PHE A 647 10.22 -2.37 -23.79
CA PHE A 647 10.94 -1.88 -22.63
C PHE A 647 10.53 -2.65 -21.37
N SER A 648 9.24 -2.64 -21.05
CA SER A 648 8.67 -3.40 -19.94
C SER A 648 9.06 -4.88 -20.04
N GLN A 649 9.17 -5.39 -21.28
CA GLN A 649 9.61 -6.74 -21.64
C GLN A 649 10.90 -7.18 -20.95
N LYS A 650 11.83 -6.24 -20.73
CA LYS A 650 13.15 -6.54 -20.20
C LYS A 650 13.38 -5.94 -18.81
N VAL A 651 12.32 -5.41 -18.18
CA VAL A 651 12.36 -4.76 -16.86
C VAL A 651 11.32 -5.35 -15.90
N PHE A 652 10.06 -5.45 -16.30
CA PHE A 652 8.95 -5.98 -15.51
C PHE A 652 8.63 -7.43 -15.90
N GLY A 653 8.58 -7.72 -17.21
CA GLY A 653 8.50 -9.06 -17.79
C GLY A 653 7.13 -9.73 -17.63
N LEU A 654 6.16 -9.32 -18.45
CA LEU A 654 4.91 -10.04 -18.72
C LEU A 654 5.17 -11.35 -19.47
N LYS A 655 4.14 -11.86 -20.17
CA LYS A 655 4.27 -12.74 -21.34
C LYS A 655 3.34 -12.48 -22.56
N GLU A 656 2.44 -11.49 -22.63
CA GLU A 656 1.62 -11.17 -23.84
C GLU A 656 1.04 -9.75 -23.87
N LYS A 657 0.91 -9.10 -25.04
CA LYS A 657 0.33 -7.75 -25.16
C LYS A 657 -1.05 -7.63 -24.51
N THR A 658 -1.16 -6.76 -23.50
CA THR A 658 -2.44 -6.35 -22.88
C THR A 658 -3.48 -6.01 -23.97
N PRO A 659 -4.60 -6.74 -24.06
CA PRO A 659 -5.56 -6.57 -25.13
C PRO A 659 -6.12 -5.13 -25.18
N ARG A 660 -6.09 -4.50 -26.36
CA ARG A 660 -6.48 -3.08 -26.55
C ARG A 660 -7.82 -2.71 -25.90
N TRP A 661 -8.78 -3.63 -25.88
CA TRP A 661 -10.08 -3.40 -25.25
C TRP A 661 -9.96 -3.08 -23.75
N LYS A 662 -9.01 -3.68 -23.01
CA LYS A 662 -8.81 -3.40 -21.58
C LYS A 662 -8.40 -1.95 -21.36
N GLY A 663 -7.33 -1.52 -22.04
CA GLY A 663 -6.87 -0.14 -22.00
C GLY A 663 -7.93 0.86 -22.47
N CYS A 664 -8.72 0.51 -23.49
CA CYS A 664 -9.86 1.35 -23.91
C CYS A 664 -11.00 1.39 -22.87
N THR A 665 -11.30 0.29 -22.16
CA THR A 665 -12.30 0.28 -21.09
C THR A 665 -11.82 1.06 -19.86
N GLY A 666 -10.58 0.83 -19.40
CA GLY A 666 -9.98 1.56 -18.27
C GLY A 666 -9.88 3.06 -18.54
N ASN A 667 -9.43 3.44 -19.74
CA ASN A 667 -9.39 4.84 -20.16
C ASN A 667 -10.78 5.50 -20.19
N VAL A 668 -11.83 4.78 -20.60
CA VAL A 668 -13.22 5.28 -20.53
C VAL A 668 -13.71 5.33 -19.08
N ASN A 669 -13.23 4.45 -18.19
CA ASN A 669 -13.51 4.51 -16.76
C ASN A 669 -12.86 5.73 -16.09
N ALA A 670 -11.61 6.07 -16.43
CA ALA A 670 -10.97 7.29 -15.95
C ALA A 670 -11.73 8.56 -16.38
N ASN A 671 -12.17 8.63 -17.64
CA ASN A 671 -12.81 9.84 -18.19
C ASN A 671 -14.33 9.92 -17.95
N PHE A 672 -15.03 8.79 -17.82
CA PHE A 672 -16.49 8.70 -17.68
C PHE A 672 -16.95 7.83 -16.50
N GLY A 673 -16.09 7.59 -15.51
CA GLY A 673 -16.35 6.63 -14.43
C GLY A 673 -17.55 6.93 -13.54
N MET A 674 -18.01 8.17 -13.41
CA MET A 674 -19.29 8.46 -12.72
C MET A 674 -20.49 8.03 -13.58
N ALA A 675 -20.40 8.15 -14.91
CA ALA A 675 -21.41 7.63 -15.84
C ALA A 675 -21.38 6.09 -15.93
N LEU A 676 -20.19 5.47 -15.88
CA LEU A 676 -20.06 4.01 -15.78
C LEU A 676 -20.57 3.48 -14.43
N SER A 677 -20.28 4.18 -13.33
CA SER A 677 -20.80 3.84 -12.00
C SER A 677 -22.33 3.85 -11.98
N TYR A 678 -22.98 4.78 -12.68
CA TYR A 678 -24.45 4.84 -12.80
C TYR A 678 -25.02 3.59 -13.51
N VAL A 679 -24.49 3.22 -14.69
CA VAL A 679 -24.99 2.03 -15.43
C VAL A 679 -24.55 0.70 -14.82
N TYR A 680 -23.43 0.66 -14.10
CA TYR A 680 -22.97 -0.51 -13.36
C TYR A 680 -23.85 -0.76 -12.14
N ALA A 681 -24.11 0.28 -11.35
CA ALA A 681 -24.98 0.21 -10.16
C ALA A 681 -26.37 -0.37 -10.48
N GLN A 682 -26.98 0.08 -11.58
CA GLN A 682 -28.31 -0.38 -12.02
C GLN A 682 -28.40 -1.89 -12.36
N LYS A 683 -27.26 -2.57 -12.57
CA LYS A 683 -27.21 -3.97 -13.05
C LYS A 683 -26.48 -4.92 -12.11
N HIS A 684 -25.48 -4.45 -11.38
CA HIS A 684 -24.54 -5.29 -10.61
C HIS A 684 -24.54 -5.02 -9.10
N PHE A 685 -25.32 -4.05 -8.61
CA PHE A 685 -25.27 -3.62 -7.20
C PHE A 685 -26.62 -3.70 -6.47
N ASN A 686 -26.58 -4.05 -5.18
CA ASN A 686 -27.75 -4.28 -4.33
C ASN A 686 -27.71 -3.38 -3.10
N GLU A 687 -28.72 -2.53 -2.92
CA GLU A 687 -28.75 -1.56 -1.82
C GLU A 687 -28.78 -2.25 -0.43
N GLN A 688 -29.38 -3.44 -0.31
CA GLN A 688 -29.38 -4.20 0.95
C GLN A 688 -28.00 -4.75 1.31
N GLU A 689 -27.09 -4.89 0.34
CA GLU A 689 -25.70 -5.28 0.57
C GLU A 689 -24.85 -4.07 0.95
N ARG A 690 -25.17 -2.89 0.41
CA ARG A 690 -24.61 -1.58 0.80
C ARG A 690 -24.94 -1.23 2.25
N GLU A 691 -26.20 -1.41 2.67
CA GLU A 691 -26.64 -1.19 4.06
C GLU A 691 -25.84 -2.05 5.06
N LYS A 692 -25.65 -3.34 4.75
CA LYS A 692 -24.85 -4.27 5.57
C LYS A 692 -23.35 -3.92 5.59
N ALA A 693 -22.81 -3.45 4.45
CA ALA A 693 -21.43 -2.97 4.39
C ALA A 693 -21.25 -1.70 5.24
N LEU A 694 -22.27 -0.83 5.31
CA LEU A 694 -22.29 0.32 6.20
C LEU A 694 -22.41 -0.09 7.68
N GLU A 695 -23.21 -1.09 8.04
CA GLU A 695 -23.24 -1.63 9.42
C GLU A 695 -21.87 -2.15 9.85
N MET A 696 -21.18 -2.93 8.99
CA MET A 696 -19.83 -3.43 9.23
C MET A 696 -18.85 -2.28 9.51
N LEU A 697 -18.85 -1.23 8.68
CA LEU A 697 -18.00 -0.05 8.85
C LEU A 697 -18.31 0.70 10.17
N MET A 698 -19.56 0.76 10.61
CA MET A 698 -19.93 1.34 11.90
C MET A 698 -19.45 0.47 13.08
N ASP A 699 -19.47 -0.85 12.95
CA ASP A 699 -18.98 -1.76 14.00
C ASP A 699 -17.44 -1.74 14.12
N ILE A 700 -16.74 -1.52 13.00
CA ILE A 700 -15.29 -1.31 12.93
C ILE A 700 -14.91 0.03 13.57
N ARG A 701 -15.62 1.11 13.24
CA ARG A 701 -15.48 2.41 13.93
C ARG A 701 -15.70 2.28 15.43
N ALA A 702 -16.69 1.50 15.87
CA ALA A 702 -16.95 1.23 17.28
C ALA A 702 -15.94 0.26 17.93
N ALA A 703 -15.18 -0.51 17.15
CA ALA A 703 -14.06 -1.32 17.61
C ALA A 703 -12.80 -0.49 17.82
N PHE A 704 -12.45 0.39 16.87
CA PHE A 704 -11.34 1.35 17.02
C PHE A 704 -11.60 2.33 18.18
N ASP A 705 -12.83 2.83 18.32
CA ASP A 705 -13.24 3.67 19.46
C ASP A 705 -13.02 2.96 20.82
N ALA A 706 -13.25 1.64 20.89
CA ALA A 706 -12.93 0.85 22.08
C ALA A 706 -11.40 0.66 22.25
N MET A 707 -10.67 0.38 21.17
CA MET A 707 -9.20 0.25 21.20
C MET A 707 -8.54 1.53 21.73
N VAL A 708 -8.91 2.70 21.22
CA VAL A 708 -8.40 4.02 21.67
C VAL A 708 -8.68 4.27 23.17
N LYS A 709 -9.79 3.76 23.71
CA LYS A 709 -10.09 3.82 25.16
C LYS A 709 -9.20 2.92 26.00
N GLU A 710 -8.69 1.82 25.44
CA GLU A 710 -7.87 0.82 26.13
C GLU A 710 -6.36 1.09 26.05
N LEU A 711 -5.89 1.99 25.18
CA LEU A 711 -4.45 2.26 25.00
C LEU A 711 -3.79 2.73 26.31
N ASP A 712 -2.58 2.23 26.55
CA ASP A 712 -1.70 2.58 27.67
C ASP A 712 -0.78 3.77 27.35
N TRP A 713 -0.39 3.91 26.08
CA TRP A 713 0.68 4.80 25.60
C TRP A 713 0.25 6.22 25.21
N MET A 714 -1.04 6.57 25.30
CA MET A 714 -1.60 7.83 24.83
C MET A 714 -2.24 8.63 25.97
N ASP A 715 -1.85 9.89 26.12
CA ASP A 715 -2.42 10.80 27.13
C ASP A 715 -3.93 11.04 26.93
N ALA A 716 -4.64 11.42 27.99
CA ALA A 716 -6.11 11.54 28.00
C ALA A 716 -6.66 12.63 27.07
N ASP A 717 -5.88 13.68 26.78
CA ASP A 717 -6.29 14.84 25.99
C ASP A 717 -6.07 14.59 24.48
N THR A 718 -4.95 13.96 24.12
CA THR A 718 -4.72 13.41 22.77
C THR A 718 -5.72 12.29 22.45
N ARG A 719 -6.04 11.43 23.42
CA ARG A 719 -7.10 10.39 23.31
C ARG A 719 -8.47 11.01 23.02
N LEU A 720 -8.85 12.07 23.73
CA LEU A 720 -10.09 12.81 23.48
C LEU A 720 -10.14 13.41 22.05
N ARG A 721 -9.01 13.88 21.52
CA ARG A 721 -8.93 14.34 20.12
C ARG A 721 -8.97 13.20 19.10
N ALA A 722 -8.37 12.05 19.39
CA ALA A 722 -8.47 10.87 18.53
C ALA A 722 -9.93 10.42 18.35
N HIS A 723 -10.73 10.41 19.43
CA HIS A 723 -12.18 10.18 19.34
C HIS A 723 -12.89 11.22 18.47
N LYS A 724 -12.58 12.51 18.60
CA LYS A 724 -13.18 13.57 17.76
C LYS A 724 -12.89 13.34 16.28
N LYS A 725 -11.63 13.04 15.92
CA LYS A 725 -11.25 12.74 14.52
C LYS A 725 -11.98 11.52 13.98
N LEU A 726 -12.09 10.46 14.78
CA LEU A 726 -12.81 9.23 14.43
C LEU A 726 -14.29 9.47 14.15
N TYR A 727 -14.98 10.23 15.00
CA TYR A 727 -16.41 10.52 14.80
C TYR A 727 -16.67 11.50 13.64
N ALA A 728 -15.74 12.43 13.37
CA ALA A 728 -15.83 13.36 12.24
C ALA A 728 -15.55 12.69 10.87
N MET A 729 -14.99 11.48 10.85
CA MET A 729 -14.59 10.79 9.62
C MET A 729 -15.81 10.41 8.76
N ARG A 730 -15.88 10.86 7.50
CA ARG A 730 -17.03 10.58 6.62
C ARG A 730 -16.95 9.18 5.98
N PRO A 731 -17.99 8.34 6.07
CA PRO A 731 -18.05 7.05 5.40
C PRO A 731 -18.68 7.17 4.00
N PHE A 732 -18.03 6.62 2.98
CA PHE A 732 -18.54 6.50 1.61
C PHE A 732 -18.53 5.04 1.16
N VAL A 733 -19.68 4.50 0.76
CA VAL A 733 -19.87 3.06 0.43
C VAL A 733 -20.71 2.92 -0.84
N GLY A 734 -20.26 2.13 -1.81
CA GLY A 734 -20.90 1.94 -3.11
C GLY A 734 -20.53 3.04 -4.12
N PHE A 735 -21.39 4.03 -4.29
CA PHE A 735 -21.21 5.15 -5.22
C PHE A 735 -21.88 6.43 -4.69
N PRO A 736 -21.56 7.62 -5.25
CA PRO A 736 -22.21 8.87 -4.85
C PRO A 736 -23.69 8.86 -5.23
N GLU A 737 -24.59 9.13 -4.29
CA GLU A 737 -26.04 9.13 -4.52
C GLU A 737 -26.44 10.05 -5.69
N TRP A 738 -25.74 11.18 -5.87
CA TRP A 738 -26.07 12.17 -6.89
C TRP A 738 -25.97 11.66 -8.33
N ILE A 739 -25.20 10.60 -8.62
CA ILE A 739 -25.10 10.04 -9.98
C ILE A 739 -26.43 9.41 -10.43
N THR A 740 -27.29 9.01 -9.49
CA THR A 740 -28.61 8.44 -9.78
C THR A 740 -29.60 9.49 -10.31
N ASN A 741 -29.29 10.78 -10.16
CA ASN A 741 -30.09 11.88 -10.70
C ASN A 741 -29.59 12.26 -12.11
N PRO A 742 -30.40 12.09 -13.17
CA PRO A 742 -29.99 12.38 -14.54
C PRO A 742 -29.55 13.82 -14.80
N GLU A 743 -30.17 14.82 -14.15
CA GLU A 743 -29.84 16.23 -14.36
C GLU A 743 -28.44 16.54 -13.81
N LYS A 744 -28.14 16.05 -12.60
CA LYS A 744 -26.81 16.20 -11.97
C LYS A 744 -25.73 15.47 -12.77
N LEU A 745 -26.00 14.23 -13.24
CA LEU A 745 -25.02 13.46 -14.01
C LEU A 745 -24.80 14.03 -15.42
N ASN A 746 -25.84 14.57 -16.08
CA ASN A 746 -25.66 15.31 -17.33
C ASN A 746 -24.83 16.58 -17.11
N LYS A 747 -25.08 17.34 -16.03
CA LYS A 747 -24.31 18.56 -15.71
C LYS A 747 -22.85 18.27 -15.32
N PHE A 748 -22.57 17.15 -14.64
CA PHE A 748 -21.19 16.78 -14.32
C PHE A 748 -20.31 16.59 -15.57
N TYR A 749 -20.91 16.25 -16.72
CA TYR A 749 -20.25 16.12 -18.01
C TYR A 749 -20.73 17.19 -19.01
N GLU A 750 -21.07 18.38 -18.53
CA GLU A 750 -21.25 19.60 -19.33
C GLU A 750 -19.90 19.97 -19.99
N GLY A 751 -19.92 20.69 -21.11
CA GLY A 751 -18.73 20.99 -21.94
C GLY A 751 -18.06 19.79 -22.66
N VAL A 752 -18.12 18.57 -22.10
CA VAL A 752 -17.41 17.37 -22.59
C VAL A 752 -17.86 16.94 -23.99
N GLU A 753 -16.91 16.62 -24.87
CA GLU A 753 -17.13 16.20 -26.26
C GLU A 753 -16.22 15.02 -26.65
N VAL A 754 -16.74 14.09 -27.47
CA VAL A 754 -15.98 12.96 -28.02
C VAL A 754 -16.00 13.01 -29.55
N ILE A 755 -14.83 13.01 -30.19
CA ILE A 755 -14.68 13.20 -31.63
C ILE A 755 -14.44 11.84 -32.31
N GLN A 756 -15.48 11.32 -32.97
CA GLN A 756 -15.44 10.01 -33.62
C GLN A 756 -14.26 9.89 -34.61
N GLY A 757 -13.51 8.79 -34.50
CA GLY A 757 -12.31 8.53 -35.31
C GLY A 757 -11.06 9.35 -34.93
N LYS A 758 -11.14 10.28 -33.99
CA LYS A 758 -10.01 11.12 -33.55
C LYS A 758 -9.72 10.94 -32.06
N LEU A 759 -9.10 9.82 -31.69
CA LEU A 759 -8.74 9.52 -30.30
C LEU A 759 -7.86 10.62 -29.67
N PHE A 760 -6.80 11.05 -30.37
CA PHE A 760 -5.85 12.04 -29.84
C PHE A 760 -6.49 13.42 -29.61
N GLU A 761 -7.29 13.91 -30.57
CA GLU A 761 -8.00 15.21 -30.43
C GLU A 761 -9.11 15.12 -29.36
N THR A 762 -9.71 13.94 -29.18
CA THR A 762 -10.64 13.68 -28.06
C THR A 762 -9.92 13.76 -26.72
N PHE A 763 -8.73 13.17 -26.57
CA PHE A 763 -7.95 13.31 -25.32
C PHE A 763 -7.61 14.77 -25.03
N LEU A 764 -7.15 15.54 -26.02
CA LEU A 764 -6.91 16.97 -25.82
C LEU A 764 -8.15 17.74 -25.35
N LYS A 765 -9.36 17.38 -25.81
CA LYS A 765 -10.61 18.00 -25.32
C LYS A 765 -10.97 17.56 -23.90
N LEU A 766 -10.83 16.28 -23.58
CA LEU A 766 -11.10 15.75 -22.23
C LEU A 766 -10.14 16.37 -21.20
N THR A 767 -8.85 16.46 -21.54
CA THR A 767 -7.84 17.16 -20.73
C THR A 767 -8.05 18.68 -20.66
N ASP A 768 -8.49 19.35 -21.75
CA ASP A 768 -8.82 20.79 -21.69
C ASP A 768 -9.93 21.09 -20.69
N VAL A 769 -11.05 20.36 -20.77
CA VAL A 769 -12.18 20.47 -19.84
C VAL A 769 -11.75 20.10 -18.42
N GLY A 770 -10.99 19.00 -18.26
CA GLY A 770 -10.50 18.53 -16.97
C GLY A 770 -9.62 19.56 -16.26
N VAL A 771 -8.57 20.03 -16.93
CA VAL A 771 -7.63 21.01 -16.36
C VAL A 771 -8.28 22.38 -16.14
N LYS A 772 -9.21 22.83 -17.01
CA LYS A 772 -9.83 24.14 -16.87
C LYS A 772 -10.56 24.34 -15.53
N LYS A 773 -11.43 23.41 -15.10
CA LYS A 773 -12.17 23.66 -13.86
C LYS A 773 -11.27 23.53 -12.65
N ASN A 774 -10.28 22.63 -12.64
CA ASN A 774 -9.26 22.59 -11.58
C ASN A 774 -8.66 23.98 -11.34
N LEU A 775 -8.35 24.70 -12.43
CA LEU A 775 -7.87 26.08 -12.41
C LEU A 775 -8.94 27.09 -11.95
N ASN A 776 -10.20 26.94 -12.39
CA ASN A 776 -11.32 27.76 -11.94
C ASN A 776 -11.65 27.55 -10.43
N ASN A 777 -11.49 26.32 -9.93
CA ASN A 777 -11.75 25.89 -8.55
C ASN A 777 -10.85 26.59 -7.52
N LEU A 778 -9.74 27.23 -7.93
CA LEU A 778 -8.86 28.03 -7.06
C LEU A 778 -9.61 29.09 -6.24
N ARG A 779 -10.74 29.59 -6.74
CA ARG A 779 -11.55 30.63 -6.08
C ARG A 779 -12.78 30.09 -5.35
N GLU A 780 -13.14 28.85 -5.62
CA GLU A 780 -14.32 28.21 -5.04
C GLU A 780 -14.03 27.53 -3.70
N LYS A 781 -15.11 27.09 -3.05
CA LYS A 781 -15.04 26.36 -1.78
C LYS A 781 -14.97 24.85 -2.03
N PRO A 782 -14.03 24.13 -1.41
CA PRO A 782 -13.96 22.67 -1.51
C PRO A 782 -15.26 22.00 -1.05
N ASP A 783 -15.80 21.07 -1.85
CA ASP A 783 -16.86 20.18 -1.37
C ASP A 783 -16.27 19.09 -0.47
N LYS A 784 -16.49 19.23 0.85
CA LYS A 784 -16.07 18.25 1.85
C LYS A 784 -16.83 16.92 1.78
N ASN A 785 -17.88 16.82 0.95
CA ASN A 785 -18.63 15.60 0.71
C ASN A 785 -18.27 14.93 -0.65
N ARG A 786 -17.28 15.46 -1.38
CA ARG A 786 -16.80 14.85 -2.62
C ARG A 786 -16.24 13.45 -2.38
N TRP A 787 -16.42 12.59 -3.37
CA TRP A 787 -15.76 11.29 -3.43
C TRP A 787 -14.35 11.47 -4.02
N ILE A 788 -13.42 10.60 -3.62
CA ILE A 788 -12.02 10.56 -4.11
C ILE A 788 -11.76 9.32 -4.99
N SER A 789 -12.83 8.79 -5.58
CA SER A 789 -12.82 7.60 -6.44
C SER A 789 -14.18 7.51 -7.12
N THR A 790 -14.22 6.92 -8.30
CA THR A 790 -15.47 6.44 -8.92
C THR A 790 -16.04 5.27 -8.13
N GLY A 791 -17.31 4.90 -8.36
CA GLY A 791 -17.90 3.66 -7.83
C GLY A 791 -17.39 2.40 -8.57
N THR A 792 -16.85 2.57 -9.78
CA THR A 792 -16.35 1.52 -10.67
C THR A 792 -14.82 1.39 -10.57
N THR A 793 -14.31 1.51 -9.34
CA THR A 793 -12.90 1.32 -8.97
C THR A 793 -12.75 0.08 -8.09
N VAL A 794 -11.73 -0.75 -8.32
CA VAL A 794 -11.40 -1.91 -7.45
C VAL A 794 -10.25 -1.54 -6.52
N ASN A 795 -10.56 -0.75 -5.49
CA ASN A 795 -9.65 -0.39 -4.40
C ASN A 795 -10.46 0.11 -3.19
N ALA A 796 -9.80 0.48 -2.10
CA ALA A 796 -10.35 1.31 -1.03
C ALA A 796 -9.39 2.48 -0.72
N PHE A 797 -9.87 3.54 -0.05
CA PHE A 797 -9.08 4.77 0.15
C PHE A 797 -9.44 5.57 1.40
N TYR A 798 -8.44 6.12 2.09
CA TYR A 798 -8.54 7.23 3.05
C TYR A 798 -8.11 8.58 2.44
N SER A 799 -8.84 9.66 2.75
CA SER A 799 -8.41 11.04 2.49
C SER A 799 -8.11 11.78 3.80
N ALA A 800 -6.85 12.19 3.98
CA ALA A 800 -6.44 13.01 5.12
C ALA A 800 -7.01 14.44 5.10
N ILE A 801 -7.20 15.01 3.90
CA ILE A 801 -7.69 16.39 3.67
C ILE A 801 -9.21 16.48 3.89
N LEU A 802 -9.96 15.47 3.47
CA LEU A 802 -11.40 15.40 3.72
C LEU A 802 -11.73 14.81 5.09
N ASN A 803 -10.81 14.01 5.67
CA ASN A 803 -11.07 13.06 6.74
C ASN A 803 -12.24 12.11 6.37
N SER A 804 -12.06 11.32 5.32
CA SER A 804 -13.07 10.39 4.80
C SER A 804 -12.48 9.04 4.40
N VAL A 805 -13.31 7.99 4.41
CA VAL A 805 -12.98 6.63 3.95
C VAL A 805 -13.95 6.21 2.85
N THR A 806 -13.44 5.63 1.77
CA THR A 806 -14.19 5.36 0.54
C THR A 806 -14.05 3.90 0.12
N PHE A 807 -15.20 3.22 -0.03
CA PHE A 807 -15.34 1.83 -0.44
C PHE A 807 -16.25 1.74 -1.68
N PRO A 808 -15.69 1.90 -2.89
CA PRO A 808 -16.41 1.77 -4.16
C PRO A 808 -17.19 0.46 -4.33
N ALA A 809 -18.22 0.48 -5.18
CA ALA A 809 -18.97 -0.71 -5.57
C ALA A 809 -18.05 -1.79 -6.17
N GLY A 810 -17.06 -1.41 -6.98
CA GLY A 810 -16.14 -2.34 -7.65
C GLY A 810 -15.33 -3.26 -6.72
N ILE A 811 -15.12 -2.91 -5.44
CA ILE A 811 -14.46 -3.79 -4.45
C ILE A 811 -15.46 -4.56 -3.54
N LEU A 812 -16.76 -4.25 -3.59
CA LEU A 812 -17.80 -4.85 -2.74
C LEU A 812 -18.29 -6.22 -3.24
N HIS A 813 -17.38 -7.04 -3.79
CA HIS A 813 -17.67 -8.36 -4.35
C HIS A 813 -16.73 -9.45 -3.77
N PRO A 814 -17.06 -10.76 -3.91
CA PRO A 814 -16.18 -11.83 -3.45
C PRO A 814 -14.82 -11.81 -4.19
N PRO A 815 -13.68 -12.05 -3.52
CA PRO A 815 -13.54 -12.57 -2.16
C PRO A 815 -13.67 -11.55 -1.02
N PHE A 816 -13.68 -10.25 -1.33
CA PHE A 816 -13.61 -9.19 -0.33
C PHE A 816 -14.90 -9.10 0.49
N TYR A 817 -16.05 -9.04 -0.19
CA TYR A 817 -17.38 -8.94 0.43
C TYR A 817 -18.36 -9.96 -0.17
N GLY A 818 -19.61 -10.02 0.31
CA GLY A 818 -20.65 -10.89 -0.26
C GLY A 818 -20.40 -12.40 -0.12
N ASN A 819 -19.57 -12.84 0.83
CA ASN A 819 -19.15 -14.25 0.95
C ASN A 819 -20.20 -15.19 1.58
N GLY A 820 -21.41 -14.72 1.87
CA GLY A 820 -22.47 -15.47 2.57
C GLY A 820 -22.21 -15.78 4.05
N ILE A 821 -21.00 -15.55 4.58
CA ILE A 821 -20.60 -15.90 5.94
C ILE A 821 -19.77 -14.79 6.60
N GLU A 822 -20.29 -14.22 7.69
CA GLU A 822 -19.76 -12.96 8.24
C GLU A 822 -18.35 -13.06 8.81
N SER A 823 -17.90 -14.23 9.26
CA SER A 823 -16.50 -14.40 9.67
C SER A 823 -15.54 -14.11 8.52
N ILE A 824 -15.88 -14.49 7.28
CA ILE A 824 -15.02 -14.21 6.11
C ILE A 824 -15.19 -12.76 5.66
N ASN A 825 -16.42 -12.22 5.63
CA ASN A 825 -16.66 -10.81 5.28
C ASN A 825 -15.88 -9.85 6.19
N TYR A 826 -15.90 -10.07 7.51
CA TYR A 826 -15.15 -9.24 8.46
C TYR A 826 -13.64 -9.48 8.37
N GLY A 827 -13.20 -10.71 8.09
CA GLY A 827 -11.78 -11.00 7.87
C GLY A 827 -11.22 -10.37 6.59
N ALA A 828 -12.05 -10.24 5.56
CA ALA A 828 -11.70 -9.71 4.25
C ALA A 828 -11.99 -8.19 4.16
N MET A 829 -13.17 -7.78 3.66
CA MET A 829 -13.56 -6.37 3.57
C MET A 829 -13.50 -5.65 4.93
N GLY A 830 -13.85 -6.32 6.03
CA GLY A 830 -13.74 -5.69 7.35
C GLY A 830 -12.32 -5.30 7.74
N ALA A 831 -11.32 -6.10 7.40
CA ALA A 831 -9.91 -5.75 7.63
C ALA A 831 -9.47 -4.57 6.75
N ILE A 832 -9.98 -4.45 5.53
CA ILE A 832 -9.76 -3.31 4.63
C ILE A 832 -10.47 -2.05 5.17
N MET A 833 -11.70 -2.18 5.66
CA MET A 833 -12.42 -1.08 6.29
C MET A 833 -11.71 -0.52 7.53
N GLY A 834 -11.07 -1.37 8.32
CA GLY A 834 -10.19 -0.95 9.41
C GLY A 834 -8.83 -0.40 8.94
N HIS A 835 -8.31 -0.87 7.80
CA HIS A 835 -7.07 -0.36 7.19
C HIS A 835 -7.23 1.13 6.80
N GLU A 836 -8.29 1.48 6.06
CA GLU A 836 -8.60 2.88 5.72
C GLU A 836 -8.90 3.75 6.95
N LEU A 837 -9.47 3.16 8.00
CA LEU A 837 -9.74 3.88 9.25
C LEU A 837 -8.43 4.17 10.01
N THR A 838 -7.55 3.17 10.14
CA THR A 838 -6.22 3.32 10.75
C THR A 838 -5.33 4.30 9.95
N HIS A 839 -5.46 4.43 8.62
CA HIS A 839 -4.77 5.48 7.86
C HIS A 839 -5.05 6.89 8.40
N GLY A 840 -6.22 7.14 9.02
CA GLY A 840 -6.49 8.39 9.75
C GLY A 840 -5.53 8.69 10.91
N PHE A 841 -4.74 7.71 11.33
CA PHE A 841 -3.84 7.72 12.48
C PHE A 841 -2.46 7.07 12.20
N ASP A 842 -2.10 6.88 10.92
CA ASP A 842 -0.75 6.44 10.50
C ASP A 842 0.31 7.55 10.59
N ASP A 843 1.54 7.31 10.11
CA ASP A 843 2.67 8.24 10.23
C ASP A 843 2.38 9.64 9.65
N GLN A 844 1.52 9.70 8.63
CA GLN A 844 1.07 10.93 7.98
C GLN A 844 -0.33 11.36 8.43
N GLY A 845 -1.31 10.46 8.46
CA GLY A 845 -2.70 10.77 8.78
C GLY A 845 -2.87 11.38 10.17
N ARG A 846 -2.11 10.94 11.18
CA ARG A 846 -2.12 11.56 12.51
C ARG A 846 -1.61 13.01 12.54
N ARG A 847 -1.00 13.51 11.45
CA ARG A 847 -0.62 14.93 11.29
C ARG A 847 -1.81 15.83 10.94
N TYR A 848 -2.99 15.26 10.65
CA TYR A 848 -4.19 15.98 10.22
C TYR A 848 -5.29 15.88 11.29
N ASP A 849 -5.99 16.99 11.56
CA ASP A 849 -7.05 17.12 12.57
C ASP A 849 -8.41 16.53 12.13
N GLU A 850 -9.45 16.68 12.94
CA GLU A 850 -10.79 16.16 12.65
C GLU A 850 -11.48 16.77 11.41
N ASN A 851 -11.02 17.96 10.99
CA ASN A 851 -11.49 18.68 9.81
C ASN A 851 -10.61 18.47 8.57
N GLY A 852 -9.51 17.73 8.72
CA GLY A 852 -8.50 17.49 7.69
C GLY A 852 -7.43 18.58 7.57
N ASN A 853 -7.23 19.43 8.58
CA ASN A 853 -6.13 20.40 8.57
C ASN A 853 -4.85 19.78 9.15
N LEU A 854 -3.71 19.95 8.48
CA LEU A 854 -2.39 19.62 8.98
C LEU A 854 -2.05 20.45 10.24
N ARG A 855 -2.07 19.81 11.40
CA ARG A 855 -1.80 20.42 12.72
C ARG A 855 -1.11 19.40 13.62
N GLN A 856 -0.16 19.85 14.44
CA GLN A 856 0.27 19.02 15.56
C GLN A 856 -0.78 19.11 16.67
N TRP A 857 -1.51 18.02 16.89
CA TRP A 857 -2.56 17.91 17.90
C TRP A 857 -2.29 16.81 18.95
N TRP A 858 -1.08 16.24 18.94
CA TRP A 858 -0.62 15.26 19.92
C TRP A 858 0.38 15.92 20.87
N SER A 859 0.46 15.42 22.12
CA SER A 859 1.54 15.79 23.04
C SER A 859 2.88 15.19 22.61
N ASP A 860 3.98 15.84 22.97
CA ASP A 860 5.35 15.34 22.70
C ASP A 860 5.60 13.95 23.34
N GLU A 861 4.95 13.66 24.47
CA GLU A 861 4.98 12.37 25.18
C GLU A 861 4.28 11.26 24.37
N THR A 862 3.02 11.47 23.98
CA THR A 862 2.29 10.50 23.13
C THR A 862 3.02 10.29 21.79
N LEU A 863 3.64 11.34 21.23
CA LEU A 863 4.45 11.24 20.00
C LEU A 863 5.72 10.41 20.21
N GLN A 864 6.40 10.53 21.34
CA GLN A 864 7.56 9.67 21.63
C GLN A 864 7.15 8.20 21.67
N HIS A 865 6.11 7.85 22.43
CA HIS A 865 5.65 6.45 22.53
C HIS A 865 5.10 5.90 21.22
N TYR A 866 4.48 6.76 20.40
CA TYR A 866 4.09 6.41 19.03
C TYR A 866 5.30 6.04 18.18
N HIS A 867 6.34 6.88 18.17
CA HIS A 867 7.56 6.60 17.42
C HIS A 867 8.30 5.36 17.94
N GLU A 868 8.32 5.11 19.25
CA GLU A 868 8.86 3.89 19.86
C GLU A 868 8.12 2.62 19.38
N LYS A 869 6.79 2.69 19.21
CA LYS A 869 5.96 1.58 18.70
C LYS A 869 6.07 1.40 17.18
N VAL A 870 6.08 2.49 16.40
CA VAL A 870 6.27 2.43 14.94
C VAL A 870 7.65 1.90 14.55
N GLU A 871 8.68 2.24 15.32
CA GLU A 871 10.04 1.72 15.13
C GLU A 871 10.15 0.19 15.32
N CYS A 872 9.21 -0.45 16.03
CA CYS A 872 9.07 -1.91 16.03
C CYS A 872 8.66 -2.42 14.64
N ILE A 873 7.62 -1.82 14.04
CA ILE A 873 7.08 -2.20 12.72
C ILE A 873 8.13 -1.96 11.63
N ILE A 874 8.82 -0.81 11.65
CA ILE A 874 9.92 -0.50 10.73
C ILE A 874 11.02 -1.57 10.80
N LYS A 875 11.47 -1.94 12.01
CA LYS A 875 12.48 -3.01 12.20
C LYS A 875 11.98 -4.37 11.72
N GLN A 876 10.75 -4.74 12.07
CA GLN A 876 10.13 -6.01 11.69
C GLN A 876 10.11 -6.18 10.17
N TYR A 877 9.50 -5.23 9.45
CA TYR A 877 9.35 -5.36 8.00
C TYR A 877 10.69 -5.19 7.27
N SER A 878 11.63 -4.38 7.79
CA SER A 878 12.99 -4.29 7.25
C SER A 878 13.81 -5.59 7.38
N SER A 879 13.36 -6.57 8.18
CA SER A 879 13.99 -7.90 8.27
C SER A 879 13.51 -8.90 7.20
N TYR A 880 12.50 -8.55 6.40
CA TYR A 880 11.93 -9.43 5.39
C TYR A 880 12.72 -9.42 4.09
N HIS A 881 13.43 -10.52 3.82
CA HIS A 881 14.25 -10.75 2.63
C HIS A 881 13.48 -11.48 1.52
N LEU A 882 13.75 -11.13 0.26
CA LEU A 882 13.17 -11.80 -0.92
C LEU A 882 14.26 -12.52 -1.73
N PRO A 883 14.63 -13.77 -1.35
CA PRO A 883 15.74 -14.51 -1.96
C PRO A 883 15.58 -14.79 -3.46
N GLU A 884 14.35 -14.75 -3.99
CA GLU A 884 14.01 -14.85 -5.40
C GLU A 884 14.62 -13.72 -6.25
N LEU A 885 14.82 -12.54 -5.66
CA LEU A 885 15.55 -11.42 -6.28
C LEU A 885 17.05 -11.40 -5.93
N GLY A 886 17.51 -12.37 -5.13
CA GLY A 886 18.86 -12.44 -4.60
C GLY A 886 19.07 -11.69 -3.28
N ASN A 887 20.23 -11.92 -2.67
CA ASN A 887 20.52 -11.59 -1.25
C ASN A 887 20.44 -10.09 -0.87
N ASN A 888 20.29 -9.18 -1.83
CA ASN A 888 20.36 -7.72 -1.62
C ASN A 888 18.97 -7.04 -1.66
N PHE A 889 17.87 -7.81 -1.59
CA PHE A 889 16.51 -7.28 -1.58
C PHE A 889 15.79 -7.60 -0.28
N THR A 890 15.34 -6.53 0.39
CA THR A 890 14.48 -6.52 1.58
C THR A 890 13.35 -5.54 1.36
N VAL A 891 12.25 -5.69 2.09
CA VAL A 891 11.22 -4.63 2.21
C VAL A 891 11.84 -3.40 2.88
N ASN A 892 11.53 -2.19 2.39
CA ASN A 892 11.90 -0.95 3.06
C ASN A 892 10.84 -0.62 4.13
N GLY A 893 11.13 -0.96 5.40
CA GLY A 893 10.19 -0.73 6.50
C GLY A 893 9.84 0.74 6.74
N ILE A 894 10.66 1.70 6.27
CA ILE A 894 10.41 3.14 6.38
C ILE A 894 9.44 3.60 5.28
N THR A 895 9.66 3.22 4.02
CA THR A 895 8.72 3.54 2.92
C THR A 895 7.34 2.92 3.20
N THR A 896 7.32 1.70 3.76
CA THR A 896 6.10 0.91 3.95
C THR A 896 5.39 1.11 5.30
N GLN A 897 5.87 2.01 6.16
CA GLN A 897 5.41 2.07 7.56
C GLN A 897 3.90 2.35 7.71
N GLY A 898 3.32 3.25 6.92
CA GLY A 898 1.89 3.59 6.97
C GLY A 898 1.00 2.40 6.64
N GLU A 899 1.26 1.73 5.51
CA GLU A 899 0.53 0.54 5.07
C GLU A 899 0.65 -0.61 6.10
N ASN A 900 1.84 -0.79 6.68
CA ASN A 900 2.08 -1.81 7.70
C ASN A 900 1.32 -1.47 9.00
N ILE A 901 1.26 -0.19 9.41
CA ILE A 901 0.46 0.30 10.54
C ILE A 901 -1.02 0.01 10.27
N ALA A 902 -1.52 0.36 9.08
CA ALA A 902 -2.89 0.18 8.65
C ALA A 902 -3.32 -1.30 8.58
N ASP A 903 -2.48 -2.19 8.05
CA ASP A 903 -2.73 -3.64 8.08
C ASP A 903 -2.84 -4.17 9.54
N ASN A 904 -1.97 -3.69 10.44
CA ASN A 904 -1.87 -4.18 11.80
C ASN A 904 -2.97 -3.65 12.73
N GLY A 905 -3.43 -2.42 12.51
CA GLY A 905 -4.64 -1.86 13.14
C GLY A 905 -5.91 -2.50 12.58
N GLY A 906 -6.08 -2.46 11.26
CA GLY A 906 -7.30 -2.89 10.59
C GLY A 906 -7.72 -4.33 10.87
N ILE A 907 -6.79 -5.29 10.93
CA ILE A 907 -7.13 -6.68 11.30
C ILE A 907 -7.62 -6.81 12.76
N ARG A 908 -7.15 -5.94 13.66
CA ARG A 908 -7.49 -5.96 15.09
C ARG A 908 -8.82 -5.25 15.34
N GLU A 909 -9.06 -4.14 14.65
CA GLU A 909 -10.39 -3.52 14.56
C GLU A 909 -11.41 -4.52 14.04
N ALA A 910 -11.15 -5.13 12.89
CA ALA A 910 -12.05 -6.08 12.23
C ALA A 910 -12.35 -7.32 13.08
N TYR A 911 -11.35 -7.86 13.79
CA TYR A 911 -11.57 -8.99 14.69
C TYR A 911 -12.45 -8.58 15.89
N ARG A 912 -12.20 -7.41 16.49
CA ARG A 912 -13.04 -6.86 17.57
C ARG A 912 -14.46 -6.55 17.08
N ALA A 913 -14.62 -5.98 15.90
CA ALA A 913 -15.90 -5.76 15.23
C ALA A 913 -16.65 -7.08 15.00
N TYR A 914 -15.96 -8.12 14.55
CA TYR A 914 -16.54 -9.45 14.40
C TYR A 914 -17.01 -10.06 15.74
N GLN A 915 -16.27 -9.84 16.84
CA GLN A 915 -16.73 -10.24 18.18
C GLN A 915 -17.96 -9.42 18.64
N ARG A 916 -18.07 -8.14 18.26
CA ARG A 916 -19.26 -7.30 18.53
C ARG A 916 -20.48 -7.82 17.77
N LEU A 917 -20.33 -8.17 16.49
CA LEU A 917 -21.38 -8.82 15.71
C LEU A 917 -21.78 -10.16 16.36
N LYS A 918 -20.83 -11.01 16.72
CA LYS A 918 -21.05 -12.31 17.37
C LYS A 918 -21.76 -12.19 18.73
N ALA A 919 -21.61 -11.05 19.42
CA ALA A 919 -22.34 -10.74 20.65
C ALA A 919 -23.78 -10.24 20.40
N ARG A 920 -24.07 -9.58 19.27
CA ARG A 920 -25.44 -9.21 18.85
C ARG A 920 -26.20 -10.38 18.23
N ASN A 921 -25.51 -11.19 17.42
CA ASN A 921 -26.04 -12.36 16.74
C ASN A 921 -25.11 -13.56 16.99
N SER A 922 -25.55 -14.46 17.87
CA SER A 922 -24.83 -15.68 18.24
C SER A 922 -25.10 -16.86 17.31
N HIS A 923 -26.05 -16.75 16.37
CA HIS A 923 -26.32 -17.79 15.38
C HIS A 923 -25.23 -17.76 14.30
N GLN A 924 -24.50 -18.87 14.15
CA GLN A 924 -23.42 -19.01 13.17
C GLN A 924 -23.55 -20.34 12.43
N GLN A 925 -23.75 -20.28 11.11
CA GLN A 925 -23.82 -21.47 10.26
C GLN A 925 -22.43 -21.90 9.81
N ALA A 926 -22.14 -23.20 9.85
CA ALA A 926 -20.89 -23.75 9.36
C ALA A 926 -20.83 -23.75 7.82
N LEU A 927 -19.63 -23.47 7.31
CA LEU A 927 -19.35 -23.43 5.88
C LEU A 927 -19.19 -24.86 5.31
N PRO A 928 -19.85 -25.23 4.20
CA PRO A 928 -19.76 -26.57 3.62
C PRO A 928 -18.32 -27.05 3.39
N GLY A 929 -18.02 -28.31 3.76
CA GLY A 929 -16.67 -28.89 3.60
C GLY A 929 -15.55 -28.26 4.44
N LEU A 930 -15.88 -27.30 5.32
CA LEU A 930 -14.95 -26.57 6.20
C LEU A 930 -15.41 -26.59 7.66
N SER A 931 -16.29 -27.52 8.03
CA SER A 931 -16.86 -27.63 9.38
C SER A 931 -15.83 -28.02 10.45
N GLU A 932 -14.62 -28.45 10.08
CA GLU A 932 -13.50 -28.66 11.00
C GLU A 932 -12.88 -27.35 11.53
N TYR A 933 -13.08 -26.22 10.83
CA TYR A 933 -12.58 -24.92 11.25
C TYR A 933 -13.58 -24.19 12.16
N THR A 934 -13.07 -23.33 13.05
CA THR A 934 -13.89 -22.35 13.76
C THR A 934 -14.09 -21.09 12.92
N HIS A 935 -15.08 -20.27 13.27
CA HIS A 935 -15.30 -18.99 12.59
C HIS A 935 -14.11 -18.02 12.75
N GLU A 936 -13.40 -18.08 13.87
CA GLU A 936 -12.17 -17.30 14.11
C GLU A 936 -11.05 -17.76 13.16
N GLN A 937 -10.95 -19.06 12.86
CA GLN A 937 -10.03 -19.57 11.84
C GLN A 937 -10.45 -19.15 10.43
N LEU A 938 -11.76 -19.19 10.12
CA LEU A 938 -12.30 -18.71 8.84
C LEU A 938 -12.09 -17.20 8.64
N PHE A 939 -12.13 -16.40 9.71
CA PHE A 939 -11.80 -14.97 9.68
C PHE A 939 -10.35 -14.74 9.24
N PHE A 940 -9.38 -15.41 9.85
CA PHE A 940 -7.98 -15.25 9.46
C PHE A 940 -7.69 -15.84 8.07
N LEU A 941 -8.40 -16.89 7.65
CA LEU A 941 -8.37 -17.35 6.25
C LEU A 941 -8.93 -16.30 5.28
N GLY A 942 -10.03 -15.62 5.61
CA GLY A 942 -10.57 -14.52 4.82
C GLY A 942 -9.55 -13.40 4.61
N PHE A 943 -8.90 -12.96 5.70
CA PHE A 943 -7.82 -11.98 5.65
C PHE A 943 -6.63 -12.43 4.79
N ALA A 944 -6.13 -13.65 4.99
CA ALA A 944 -4.99 -14.11 4.21
C ALA A 944 -5.33 -14.30 2.73
N GLN A 945 -6.57 -14.70 2.42
CA GLN A 945 -6.94 -15.08 1.05
C GLN A 945 -7.26 -13.91 0.13
N VAL A 946 -7.65 -12.73 0.64
CA VAL A 946 -7.70 -11.50 -0.17
C VAL A 946 -6.32 -11.09 -0.71
N TRP A 947 -5.24 -11.50 -0.03
CA TRP A 947 -3.85 -11.23 -0.42
C TRP A 947 -3.20 -12.38 -1.22
N CYS A 948 -3.91 -13.46 -1.56
CA CYS A 948 -3.37 -14.50 -2.44
C CYS A 948 -2.99 -13.89 -3.79
N GLY A 949 -1.73 -14.08 -4.19
CA GLY A 949 -1.19 -13.45 -5.38
C GLY A 949 0.23 -13.89 -5.70
N ASN A 950 0.70 -13.54 -6.90
CA ASN A 950 2.10 -13.71 -7.28
C ASN A 950 2.57 -12.60 -8.23
N TYR A 951 3.89 -12.43 -8.34
CA TYR A 951 4.56 -11.41 -9.13
C TYR A 951 5.65 -12.04 -10.00
N THR A 952 5.91 -11.44 -11.16
CA THR A 952 7.15 -11.66 -11.91
C THR A 952 8.31 -11.03 -11.14
N ASN A 953 9.54 -11.51 -11.36
CA ASN A 953 10.71 -10.97 -10.65
C ASN A 953 10.97 -9.49 -10.94
N GLY A 954 10.52 -8.98 -12.10
CA GLY A 954 10.63 -7.56 -12.45
C GLY A 954 9.64 -6.70 -11.68
N ALA A 955 8.34 -7.02 -11.72
CA ALA A 955 7.34 -6.28 -10.94
C ALA A 955 7.51 -6.44 -9.44
N LEU A 956 7.95 -7.60 -8.93
CA LEU A 956 8.30 -7.76 -7.52
C LEU A 956 9.45 -6.84 -7.11
N LYS A 957 10.42 -6.62 -8.01
CA LYS A 957 11.49 -5.65 -7.79
C LYS A 957 10.94 -4.22 -7.74
N SER A 958 10.15 -3.78 -8.72
CA SER A 958 9.58 -2.42 -8.69
C SER A 958 8.67 -2.20 -7.48
N LYS A 959 7.82 -3.17 -7.11
CA LYS A 959 7.00 -3.10 -5.88
C LYS A 959 7.83 -2.90 -4.60
N LEU A 960 9.06 -3.43 -4.53
CA LEU A 960 9.98 -3.22 -3.39
C LEU A 960 10.77 -1.90 -3.45
N ILE A 961 10.98 -1.35 -4.65
CA ILE A 961 11.73 -0.11 -4.82
C ILE A 961 10.80 1.10 -4.72
N GLU A 962 9.62 1.05 -5.33
CA GLU A 962 8.72 2.19 -5.52
C GLU A 962 7.44 2.09 -4.68
N GLY A 963 7.00 0.86 -4.38
CA GLY A 963 5.76 0.62 -3.66
C GLY A 963 5.80 1.09 -2.20
N VAL A 964 4.76 1.82 -1.80
CA VAL A 964 4.46 2.06 -0.37
C VAL A 964 3.94 0.80 0.32
N HIS A 965 3.35 -0.15 -0.42
CA HIS A 965 2.86 -1.40 0.12
C HIS A 965 3.94 -2.49 0.21
N ALA A 966 4.04 -3.17 1.35
CA ALA A 966 4.78 -4.43 1.42
C ALA A 966 4.21 -5.46 0.42
N PRO A 967 5.01 -6.40 -0.12
CA PRO A 967 4.50 -7.51 -0.93
C PRO A 967 3.42 -8.30 -0.19
N ASN A 968 2.38 -8.76 -0.88
CA ASN A 968 1.18 -9.35 -0.28
C ASN A 968 1.48 -10.49 0.74
N HIS A 969 2.48 -11.32 0.47
CA HIS A 969 3.02 -12.32 1.39
C HIS A 969 3.38 -11.72 2.77
N TYR A 970 4.06 -10.56 2.81
CA TYR A 970 4.45 -9.90 4.05
C TYR A 970 3.34 -9.06 4.69
N ARG A 971 2.36 -8.56 3.92
CA ARG A 971 1.10 -8.01 4.47
C ARG A 971 0.38 -9.05 5.34
N VAL A 972 0.36 -10.31 4.90
CA VAL A 972 -0.18 -11.43 5.70
C VAL A 972 0.74 -11.83 6.85
N ILE A 973 2.02 -12.11 6.57
CA ILE A 973 2.94 -12.70 7.56
C ILE A 973 3.24 -11.73 8.71
N GLY A 974 3.53 -10.46 8.43
CA GLY A 974 3.89 -9.49 9.48
C GLY A 974 2.73 -9.20 10.41
N THR A 975 1.57 -8.95 9.82
CA THR A 975 0.30 -8.63 10.51
C THR A 975 -0.18 -9.76 11.40
N LEU A 976 -0.21 -11.01 10.90
CA LEU A 976 -0.65 -12.14 11.71
C LEU A 976 0.40 -12.55 12.76
N SER A 977 1.69 -12.31 12.52
CA SER A 977 2.73 -12.51 13.53
C SER A 977 2.57 -11.59 14.74
N ASN A 978 2.09 -10.35 14.54
CA ASN A 978 1.80 -9.40 15.61
C ASN A 978 0.44 -9.63 16.30
N ASN A 979 -0.44 -10.42 15.69
CA ASN A 979 -1.77 -10.70 16.21
C ASN A 979 -1.72 -11.83 17.27
N ALA A 980 -2.42 -11.69 18.39
CA ALA A 980 -2.43 -12.69 19.48
C ALA A 980 -3.63 -13.65 19.34
N GLU A 981 -4.74 -13.12 18.83
CA GLU A 981 -6.00 -13.80 18.56
C GLU A 981 -5.84 -14.84 17.45
N PHE A 982 -5.03 -14.52 16.42
CA PHE A 982 -4.55 -15.44 15.38
C PHE A 982 -3.82 -16.64 16.00
N ALA A 983 -2.78 -16.37 16.78
CA ALA A 983 -1.97 -17.42 17.40
C ALA A 983 -2.81 -18.29 18.35
N LYS A 984 -3.81 -17.72 19.02
CA LYS A 984 -4.79 -18.43 19.85
C LYS A 984 -5.75 -19.28 19.02
N ALA A 985 -6.29 -18.77 17.91
CA ALA A 985 -7.21 -19.50 17.03
C ALA A 985 -6.54 -20.69 16.35
N TRP A 986 -5.29 -20.51 15.90
CA TRP A 986 -4.48 -21.55 15.24
C TRP A 986 -3.61 -22.37 16.20
N LYS A 987 -3.61 -22.04 17.50
CA LYS A 987 -2.89 -22.74 18.59
C LYS A 987 -1.37 -22.77 18.41
N CYS A 988 -0.81 -21.72 17.82
CA CYS A 988 0.62 -21.60 17.53
C CYS A 988 1.44 -21.48 18.81
N SER A 989 2.41 -22.38 18.99
CA SER A 989 3.35 -22.34 20.12
C SER A 989 4.16 -21.04 20.13
N THR A 990 4.44 -20.50 21.31
CA THR A 990 5.36 -19.35 21.48
C THR A 990 6.68 -19.59 20.76
N ASN A 991 7.16 -18.58 20.03
CA ASN A 991 8.34 -18.62 19.18
C ASN A 991 8.29 -19.61 17.99
N SER A 992 7.09 -20.00 17.54
CA SER A 992 6.91 -20.41 16.13
C SER A 992 7.01 -19.16 15.21
N ARG A 993 7.24 -19.35 13.91
CA ARG A 993 7.45 -18.22 12.98
C ARG A 993 6.25 -17.26 12.92
N MET A 994 5.02 -17.77 13.04
CA MET A 994 3.80 -16.97 13.10
C MET A 994 3.36 -16.58 14.52
N ASN A 995 4.14 -16.91 15.55
CA ASN A 995 3.88 -16.48 16.93
C ASN A 995 5.18 -16.08 17.66
N PRO A 996 5.89 -15.03 17.19
CA PRO A 996 7.02 -14.48 17.92
C PRO A 996 6.59 -13.97 19.29
N GLU A 997 7.48 -14.10 20.27
CA GLU A 997 7.30 -13.60 21.65
C GLU A 997 7.21 -12.07 21.72
N HIS A 998 7.95 -11.36 20.87
CA HIS A 998 7.82 -9.91 20.69
C HIS A 998 6.90 -9.60 19.51
N LYS A 999 5.84 -8.83 19.76
CA LYS A 999 4.81 -8.42 18.78
C LYS A 999 4.73 -6.90 18.73
N CYS A 1000 4.71 -6.32 17.54
CA CYS A 1000 4.59 -4.88 17.36
C CYS A 1000 3.10 -4.45 17.48
N ILE A 1001 2.78 -3.72 18.55
CA ILE A 1001 1.40 -3.36 18.94
C ILE A 1001 1.30 -1.84 19.12
N LEU A 1002 0.57 -1.21 18.20
CA LEU A 1002 0.31 0.24 18.16
C LEU A 1002 -1.15 0.56 18.52
N TRP A 1003 -2.06 0.42 17.55
CA TRP A 1003 -3.51 0.56 17.66
C TRP A 1003 -4.14 -0.76 18.07
#